data_AF-A0A3A0D4P0-F1
#
_entry.id   AF-A0A3A0D4P0-F1
#
_cell.length_a   1.000
_cell.length_b   1.000
_cell.length_c   1.000
_cell.angle_alpha   90.00
_cell.angle_beta   90.00
_cell.angle_gamma   90.00
#
_symmetry.space_group_name_H-M   'P 1'
#
loop_
_entity.id
_entity.type
_entity.pdbx_description
1 polymer ?
#
loop_
_entity_poly.entity_id
_entity_poly.type
_entity_poly.pdbx_seq_one_letter_code
_entity_poly.pdbx_strand_id
1 'polypeptide(L)'
;MRRSGNQSAAALRTAFAVVGLALSSPAAAQLRIVDYNIAQNYDIAADPAGLDTILAAIGGEVRNGVARPIDVLAMQELSETGADATAVAAILNGLYGVTSYAAAPVPANAFSGGNGLPGLVYNAASVTLLDAIALGDVGSGGAQQPRSSLRYHLRPVGYGPTADFYLFNDHYKSDDGSIDQQRRNAEAQSVRTSADALGDGAHVIYAGDFNVYHSDEPMYQKLLSAGPGQAFDPIDTPGSWSGSSFKLVHTQSPATQPAFTGQVLGGLNDRFDFQLVTGELLDGEGLSYLSGSYRVFGNNGTHAYSQAITTGSGAAPGVLAALASVSDHLPVVADYQLPARLSVQVAAVPPSVPLGSSATVSVVIQNGASASTSLGADELDYTLSVSGDLLGGGAGSLAALAPGVNHQITLNTAAAGARSGVITVTSASQGAATPLFTLPISFVVGGGGSLVRVTVAKDDFDAPLGRTGFSQTPAPGAYTSPASGFQVYQADVSGSIPFALVDQSADGFPADVQGVINTAAKSDAWFGVTDTVNNDNLNGGSGEATWAFDVSDATGLEVSIDMAAMGDFEATGVNADAFHWAYSMDGAPFQPLFISSVDGSSSALYTLADGDVTSLDDPLFMADAQGAAVQLNNVMQTLTTAIPSAGSQLTLRLTARSDGQGEAYAFDNITITGLRAIYAEADFDEDGAVDEADLAAWSTHFSTTGALKSQGDADADGDVDGADLLVWQRQRSDAPGISVATTVPEPSGLAALLAAMAALRTFARPAACKFQINNS
;
A
#
# COMPACT_ATOMS: atom_id res chain seq x y z
N MET A 1 5.80 79.11 9.44
CA MET A 1 4.92 79.72 10.45
C MET A 1 4.33 78.60 11.32
N ARG A 2 4.52 78.70 12.64
CA ARG A 2 3.79 78.08 13.78
C ARG A 2 3.34 76.60 13.75
N ARG A 3 4.02 75.82 14.61
CA ARG A 3 3.57 74.83 15.63
C ARG A 3 2.18 74.16 15.54
N SER A 4 2.19 72.82 15.62
CA SER A 4 1.57 71.92 16.64
C SER A 4 1.25 70.57 15.98
N GLY A 5 1.55 69.36 16.47
CA GLY A 5 1.75 68.88 17.83
C GLY A 5 0.70 67.79 18.13
N ASN A 6 1.17 66.58 18.46
CA ASN A 6 0.49 65.35 18.90
C ASN A 6 -0.02 64.38 17.81
N GLN A 7 0.70 63.27 17.55
CA GLN A 7 0.81 62.01 18.33
C GLN A 7 -0.35 61.05 18.02
N SER A 8 -0.06 59.96 17.29
CA SER A 8 -0.23 58.58 17.79
C SER A 8 0.04 57.53 16.68
N ALA A 9 1.03 56.69 16.96
CA ALA A 9 1.26 55.30 16.52
C ALA A 9 0.84 54.87 15.09
N ALA A 10 1.85 54.62 14.26
CA ALA A 10 1.74 53.84 13.04
C ALA A 10 1.37 52.38 13.36
N ALA A 11 0.19 51.94 12.95
CA ALA A 11 -0.15 50.53 12.84
C ALA A 11 0.32 50.02 11.48
N LEU A 12 1.44 49.29 11.48
CA LEU A 12 1.92 48.51 10.35
C LEU A 12 0.91 47.39 10.09
N ARG A 13 0.01 47.57 9.12
CA ARG A 13 -0.80 46.47 8.57
C ARG A 13 -0.03 45.85 7.40
N THR A 14 0.86 44.93 7.72
CA THR A 14 1.39 43.97 6.76
C THR A 14 0.22 43.06 6.36
N ALA A 15 -0.30 43.23 5.14
CA ALA A 15 -1.19 42.26 4.56
C ALA A 15 -0.38 40.98 4.32
N PHE A 16 -0.59 39.97 5.19
CA PHE A 16 -0.16 38.61 4.89
C PHE A 16 -0.99 38.13 3.70
N ALA A 17 -0.38 38.12 2.52
CA ALA A 17 -0.82 37.26 1.43
C ALA A 17 -0.63 35.82 1.93
N VAL A 18 -1.73 35.16 2.27
CA VAL A 18 -1.75 33.71 2.42
C VAL A 18 -1.55 33.15 1.01
N VAL A 19 -0.31 32.88 0.65
CA VAL A 19 0.02 31.94 -0.42
C VAL A 19 -0.38 30.58 0.14
N GLY A 20 -1.60 30.14 -0.20
CA GLY A 20 -1.98 28.76 -0.04
C GLY A 20 -1.10 27.94 -0.97
N LEU A 21 -0.06 27.32 -0.41
CA LEU A 21 0.53 26.13 -1.00
C LEU A 21 -0.60 25.11 -1.06
N ALA A 22 -1.19 24.95 -2.26
CA ALA A 22 -2.03 23.83 -2.57
C ALA A 22 -1.17 22.59 -2.45
N LEU A 23 -1.18 21.97 -1.28
CA LEU A 23 -0.78 20.58 -1.12
C LEU A 23 -1.58 19.80 -2.16
N SER A 24 -0.87 19.11 -3.04
CA SER A 24 -1.44 18.17 -4.01
C SER A 24 -2.44 17.28 -3.28
N SER A 25 -3.73 17.52 -3.52
CA SER A 25 -4.78 16.69 -2.95
C SER A 25 -4.64 15.30 -3.56
N PRO A 26 -4.72 14.22 -2.78
CA PRO A 26 -4.81 12.88 -3.35
C PRO A 26 -6.00 12.85 -4.33
N ALA A 27 -5.77 12.29 -5.52
CA ALA A 27 -6.77 12.21 -6.58
C ALA A 27 -8.10 11.68 -6.05
N ALA A 28 -9.18 12.43 -6.27
CA ALA A 28 -10.49 12.15 -5.68
C ALA A 28 -11.32 11.22 -6.60
N ALA A 29 -11.38 9.91 -6.31
CA ALA A 29 -12.01 8.82 -7.07
C ALA A 29 -13.29 9.22 -7.82
N GLN A 30 -13.40 8.60 -9.00
CA GLN A 30 -14.04 8.98 -10.27
C GLN A 30 -12.99 9.38 -11.32
N LEU A 31 -12.93 8.72 -12.47
CA LEU A 31 -12.12 9.16 -13.63
C LEU A 31 -12.98 9.99 -14.58
N ARG A 32 -12.43 11.10 -15.09
CA ARG A 32 -13.02 11.86 -16.20
C ARG A 32 -12.27 11.60 -17.49
N ILE A 33 -12.93 10.95 -18.45
CA ILE A 33 -12.35 10.62 -19.76
C ILE A 33 -13.04 11.47 -20.82
N VAL A 34 -12.21 12.14 -21.63
CA VAL A 34 -12.65 13.06 -22.67
C VAL A 34 -12.12 12.57 -24.01
N ASP A 35 -13.01 12.59 -24.99
CA ASP A 35 -12.68 12.45 -26.41
C ASP A 35 -12.85 13.81 -27.08
N TYR A 36 -11.86 14.25 -27.86
CA TYR A 36 -11.92 15.54 -28.53
C TYR A 36 -11.02 15.62 -29.78
N ASN A 37 -11.62 15.66 -30.97
CA ASN A 37 -10.89 16.03 -32.18
C ASN A 37 -10.55 17.53 -32.10
N ILE A 38 -9.27 17.89 -32.20
CA ILE A 38 -8.80 19.27 -31.98
C ILE A 38 -8.28 19.97 -33.24
N ALA A 39 -8.50 19.38 -34.42
CA ALA A 39 -8.13 19.89 -35.74
C ALA A 39 -6.62 20.15 -35.96
N GLN A 40 -6.01 19.52 -36.97
CA GLN A 40 -4.54 19.54 -37.17
C GLN A 40 -3.93 20.93 -37.38
N ASN A 41 -4.71 21.88 -37.89
CA ASN A 41 -4.20 23.17 -38.38
C ASN A 41 -4.24 24.30 -37.33
N TYR A 42 -4.60 23.99 -36.08
CA TYR A 42 -4.55 24.93 -34.97
C TYR A 42 -3.17 24.84 -34.28
N ASP A 43 -2.43 25.95 -34.22
CA ASP A 43 -1.11 25.99 -33.57
C ASP A 43 -1.28 26.07 -32.04
N ILE A 44 -1.49 24.91 -31.43
CA ILE A 44 -1.76 24.76 -29.98
C ILE A 44 -0.61 25.32 -29.14
N ALA A 45 0.63 25.19 -29.61
CA ALA A 45 1.81 25.61 -28.85
C ALA A 45 1.98 27.13 -28.86
N ALA A 46 1.67 27.80 -29.98
CA ALA A 46 1.84 29.25 -30.10
C ALA A 46 0.59 30.05 -29.68
N ASP A 47 -0.61 29.46 -29.79
CA ASP A 47 -1.88 30.09 -29.45
C ASP A 47 -2.75 29.15 -28.62
N PRO A 48 -2.46 28.94 -27.33
CA PRO A 48 -3.28 28.09 -26.47
C PRO A 48 -4.65 28.72 -26.14
N ALA A 49 -4.88 29.99 -26.53
CA ALA A 49 -6.01 30.78 -26.10
C ALA A 49 -7.33 30.21 -26.64
N GLY A 50 -8.16 29.70 -25.72
CA GLY A 50 -9.45 29.09 -26.03
C GLY A 50 -9.47 27.59 -25.73
N LEU A 51 -8.42 26.85 -26.09
CA LEU A 51 -8.31 25.43 -25.72
C LEU A 51 -8.16 25.30 -24.20
N ASP A 52 -7.32 26.15 -23.59
CA ASP A 52 -7.18 26.26 -22.14
C ASP A 52 -8.52 26.56 -21.43
N THR A 53 -9.33 27.43 -22.02
CA THR A 53 -10.66 27.84 -21.54
C THR A 53 -11.63 26.67 -21.58
N ILE A 54 -11.60 25.86 -22.64
CA ILE A 54 -12.43 24.66 -22.77
C ILE A 54 -12.01 23.60 -21.76
N LEU A 55 -10.71 23.28 -21.68
CA LEU A 55 -10.18 22.26 -20.78
C LEU A 55 -10.42 22.62 -19.30
N ALA A 56 -10.27 23.91 -18.94
CA ALA A 56 -10.62 24.41 -17.61
C ALA A 56 -12.14 24.31 -17.34
N ALA A 57 -12.98 24.63 -18.32
CA ALA A 57 -14.42 24.54 -18.18
C ALA A 57 -14.92 23.10 -18.05
N ILE A 58 -14.32 22.14 -18.78
CA ILE A 58 -14.58 20.70 -18.60
C ILE A 58 -14.18 20.28 -17.18
N GLY A 59 -13.02 20.70 -16.70
CA GLY A 59 -12.56 20.39 -15.35
C GLY A 59 -13.45 20.96 -14.24
N GLY A 60 -13.98 22.16 -14.46
CA GLY A 60 -14.88 22.86 -13.53
C GLY A 60 -16.34 22.42 -13.61
N GLU A 61 -16.72 21.61 -14.60
CA GLU A 61 -18.11 21.18 -14.77
C GLU A 61 -18.49 20.14 -13.72
N VAL A 62 -19.54 20.47 -12.94
CA VAL A 62 -20.14 19.55 -11.99
C VAL A 62 -21.07 18.58 -12.72
N ARG A 63 -20.76 17.29 -12.63
CA ARG A 63 -21.63 16.17 -12.99
C ARG A 63 -21.59 15.11 -11.91
N ASN A 64 -22.75 14.53 -11.61
CA ASN A 64 -22.91 13.57 -10.51
C ASN A 64 -22.35 14.07 -9.16
N GLY A 65 -22.42 15.39 -8.93
CA GLY A 65 -21.93 16.03 -7.70
C GLY A 65 -20.43 16.35 -7.69
N VAL A 66 -19.70 16.05 -8.77
CA VAL A 66 -18.23 16.20 -8.84
C VAL A 66 -17.83 17.15 -9.97
N ALA A 67 -17.00 18.14 -9.64
CA ALA A 67 -16.15 18.84 -10.60
C ALA A 67 -14.72 18.33 -10.44
N ARG A 68 -14.14 17.83 -11.53
CA ARG A 68 -12.83 17.18 -11.53
C ARG A 68 -12.08 17.50 -12.83
N PRO A 69 -10.77 17.82 -12.77
CA PRO A 69 -9.89 17.89 -13.94
C PRO A 69 -9.95 16.62 -14.79
N ILE A 70 -9.66 16.76 -16.08
CA ILE A 70 -9.61 15.63 -17.02
C ILE A 70 -8.52 14.65 -16.57
N ASP A 71 -8.79 13.34 -16.57
CA ASP A 71 -7.79 12.32 -16.26
C ASP A 71 -7.17 11.70 -17.49
N VAL A 72 -7.99 11.51 -18.52
CA VAL A 72 -7.58 10.96 -19.80
C VAL A 72 -8.25 11.78 -20.89
N LEU A 73 -7.46 12.29 -21.83
CA LEU A 73 -7.89 13.07 -22.97
C LEU A 73 -7.40 12.37 -24.25
N ALA A 74 -8.32 11.69 -24.93
CA ALA A 74 -8.13 11.13 -26.26
C ALA A 74 -8.39 12.23 -27.28
N MET A 75 -7.44 12.44 -28.20
CA MET A 75 -7.52 13.49 -29.20
C MET A 75 -7.22 12.93 -30.58
N GLN A 76 -7.80 13.55 -31.59
CA GLN A 76 -7.57 13.24 -32.99
C GLN A 76 -6.95 14.43 -33.71
N GLU A 77 -6.41 14.15 -34.90
CA GLU A 77 -5.74 15.13 -35.77
C GLU A 77 -4.45 15.75 -35.21
N LEU A 78 -3.74 15.01 -34.36
CA LEU A 78 -2.47 15.48 -33.83
C LEU A 78 -1.32 15.29 -34.84
N SER A 79 -0.24 16.03 -34.64
CA SER A 79 1.02 15.82 -35.34
C SER A 79 1.50 14.38 -35.18
N GLU A 80 2.10 13.83 -36.25
CA GLU A 80 2.68 12.47 -36.22
C GLU A 80 3.87 12.36 -35.26
N THR A 81 4.42 13.49 -34.80
CA THR A 81 5.53 13.54 -33.84
C THR A 81 5.08 13.49 -32.39
N GLY A 82 3.78 13.63 -32.10
CA GLY A 82 3.25 13.73 -30.73
C GLY A 82 3.53 15.08 -30.04
N ALA A 83 4.01 16.08 -30.78
CA ALA A 83 4.30 17.41 -30.24
C ALA A 83 3.04 18.11 -29.71
N ASP A 84 1.91 17.93 -30.39
CA ASP A 84 0.64 18.55 -29.98
C ASP A 84 0.12 17.99 -28.66
N ALA A 85 0.18 16.67 -28.47
CA ALA A 85 -0.15 16.04 -27.18
C ALA A 85 0.74 16.57 -26.05
N THR A 86 2.03 16.80 -26.33
CA THR A 86 2.97 17.37 -25.36
C THR A 86 2.59 18.82 -24.99
N ALA A 87 2.17 19.63 -25.98
CA ALA A 87 1.69 20.99 -25.73
C ALA A 87 0.40 21.00 -24.90
N VAL A 88 -0.55 20.11 -25.20
CA VAL A 88 -1.79 19.97 -24.42
C VAL A 88 -1.51 19.53 -22.98
N ALA A 89 -0.59 18.59 -22.77
CA ALA A 89 -0.16 18.22 -21.42
C ALA A 89 0.44 19.40 -20.66
N ALA A 90 1.23 20.26 -21.32
CA ALA A 90 1.77 21.48 -20.74
C ALA A 90 0.67 22.49 -20.36
N ILE A 91 -0.37 22.63 -21.18
CA ILE A 91 -1.55 23.47 -20.86
C ILE A 91 -2.25 22.96 -19.61
N LEU A 92 -2.55 21.65 -19.53
CA LEU A 92 -3.21 21.06 -18.35
C LEU A 92 -2.36 21.19 -17.08
N ASN A 93 -1.05 20.96 -17.18
CA ASN A 93 -0.11 21.20 -16.09
C ASN A 93 -0.14 22.66 -15.61
N GLY A 94 -0.13 23.62 -16.55
CA GLY A 94 -0.21 25.05 -16.24
C GLY A 94 -1.53 25.46 -15.60
N LEU A 95 -2.67 24.96 -16.11
CA LEU A 95 -4.01 25.24 -15.60
C LEU A 95 -4.20 24.80 -14.16
N TYR A 96 -3.67 23.63 -13.81
CA TYR A 96 -3.86 23.04 -12.49
C TYR A 96 -2.67 23.20 -11.55
N GLY A 97 -1.57 23.84 -12.00
CA GLY A 97 -0.37 24.05 -11.19
C GLY A 97 0.33 22.75 -10.80
N VAL A 98 0.29 21.74 -11.67
CA VAL A 98 0.87 20.41 -11.45
C VAL A 98 1.89 20.06 -12.55
N THR A 99 2.58 18.93 -12.39
CA THR A 99 3.50 18.37 -13.41
C THR A 99 3.14 16.94 -13.78
N SER A 100 1.95 16.49 -13.40
CA SER A 100 1.53 15.09 -13.52
C SER A 100 0.91 14.76 -14.88
N TYR A 101 0.49 15.75 -15.67
CA TYR A 101 -0.01 15.48 -17.02
C TYR A 101 1.13 15.12 -17.96
N ALA A 102 0.97 14.02 -18.69
CA ALA A 102 1.93 13.51 -19.65
C ALA A 102 1.24 13.14 -20.97
N ALA A 103 1.93 13.32 -22.09
CA ALA A 103 1.53 12.77 -23.37
C ALA A 103 1.93 11.30 -23.45
N ALA A 104 1.04 10.44 -23.96
CA ALA A 104 1.41 9.08 -24.32
C ALA A 104 2.38 9.09 -25.51
N PRO A 105 3.37 8.18 -25.55
CA PRO A 105 4.26 8.06 -26.69
C PRO A 105 3.48 7.63 -27.94
N VAL A 106 3.90 8.15 -29.10
CA VAL A 106 3.43 7.67 -30.40
C VAL A 106 4.13 6.35 -30.70
N PRO A 107 3.39 5.23 -30.91
CA PRO A 107 4.02 3.95 -31.22
C PRO A 107 4.87 4.03 -32.48
N ALA A 108 6.03 3.36 -32.50
CA ALA A 108 6.99 3.48 -33.60
C ALA A 108 6.45 3.01 -34.97
N ASN A 109 5.46 2.11 -34.97
CA ASN A 109 4.77 1.63 -36.16
C ASN A 109 3.50 2.43 -36.50
N ALA A 110 3.17 3.47 -35.74
CA ALA A 110 2.04 4.34 -36.04
C ALA A 110 2.31 5.13 -37.32
N PHE A 111 1.32 5.18 -38.20
CA PHE A 111 1.43 5.83 -39.49
C PHE A 111 0.11 6.48 -39.91
N SER A 112 0.20 7.61 -40.61
CA SER A 112 -0.94 8.32 -41.20
C SER A 112 -0.68 8.62 -42.67
N GLY A 113 -1.71 8.44 -43.50
CA GLY A 113 -1.71 8.88 -44.90
C GLY A 113 -2.09 10.35 -45.08
N GLY A 114 -2.45 11.06 -44.00
CA GLY A 114 -2.87 12.47 -43.98
C GLY A 114 -3.78 12.82 -42.80
N ASN A 115 -3.85 14.12 -42.45
CA ASN A 115 -4.67 14.66 -41.34
C ASN A 115 -4.29 14.08 -39.96
N GLY A 116 -3.00 13.88 -39.72
CA GLY A 116 -2.45 13.56 -38.41
C GLY A 116 -2.74 12.14 -37.89
N LEU A 117 -2.37 11.92 -36.63
CA LEU A 117 -2.62 10.69 -35.87
C LEU A 117 -3.52 10.99 -34.66
N PRO A 118 -4.24 9.99 -34.13
CA PRO A 118 -4.75 10.06 -32.77
C PRO A 118 -3.62 10.21 -31.75
N GLY A 119 -3.91 10.71 -30.56
CA GLY A 119 -2.98 10.78 -29.43
C GLY A 119 -3.70 10.87 -28.09
N LEU A 120 -2.94 10.73 -27.00
CA LEU A 120 -3.49 10.71 -25.65
C LEU A 120 -2.68 11.61 -24.73
N VAL A 121 -3.38 12.36 -23.89
CA VAL A 121 -2.82 12.98 -22.69
C VAL A 121 -3.49 12.38 -21.47
N TYR A 122 -2.72 12.06 -20.44
CA TYR A 122 -3.24 11.49 -19.21
C TYR A 122 -2.60 12.14 -17.99
N ASN A 123 -3.31 12.11 -16.87
CA ASN A 123 -2.80 12.54 -15.57
C ASN A 123 -2.13 11.36 -14.86
N ALA A 124 -0.79 11.36 -14.80
CA ALA A 124 0.00 10.30 -14.17
C ALA A 124 -0.22 10.17 -12.65
N ALA A 125 -0.88 11.15 -12.02
CA ALA A 125 -1.32 11.04 -10.62
C ALA A 125 -2.63 10.22 -10.47
N SER A 126 -3.36 10.00 -11.56
CA SER A 126 -4.66 9.31 -11.58
C SER A 126 -4.59 7.94 -12.25
N VAL A 127 -3.85 7.84 -13.35
CA VAL A 127 -3.68 6.59 -14.12
C VAL A 127 -2.22 6.39 -14.53
N THR A 128 -1.80 5.14 -14.57
CA THR A 128 -0.53 4.69 -15.15
C THR A 128 -0.77 4.20 -16.56
N LEU A 129 0.00 4.69 -17.53
CA LEU A 129 0.06 4.12 -18.87
C LEU A 129 0.99 2.91 -18.86
N LEU A 130 0.46 1.74 -19.21
CA LEU A 130 1.19 0.47 -19.22
C LEU A 130 1.73 0.15 -20.62
N ASP A 131 0.93 0.42 -21.66
CA ASP A 131 1.31 0.15 -23.05
C ASP A 131 0.54 1.05 -24.02
N ALA A 132 1.11 1.28 -25.20
CA ALA A 132 0.49 1.98 -26.32
C ALA A 132 0.88 1.29 -27.63
N ILE A 133 -0.12 0.84 -28.40
CA ILE A 133 0.11 0.16 -29.69
C ILE A 133 -0.65 0.82 -30.82
N ALA A 134 -0.09 0.75 -32.02
CA ALA A 134 -0.75 1.14 -33.25
C ALA A 134 -1.30 -0.10 -33.98
N LEU A 135 -2.52 0.03 -34.49
CA LEU A 135 -3.29 -1.03 -35.11
C LEU A 135 -3.63 -0.71 -36.57
N GLY A 136 -3.73 -1.77 -37.37
CA GLY A 136 -4.34 -1.76 -38.70
C GLY A 136 -3.41 -1.58 -39.89
N ASP A 137 -3.95 -1.89 -41.08
CA ASP A 137 -3.23 -1.78 -42.36
C ASP A 137 -3.52 -0.43 -43.02
N VAL A 138 -2.57 0.49 -42.90
CA VAL A 138 -2.73 1.87 -43.37
C VAL A 138 -2.42 1.98 -44.87
N GLY A 139 -3.33 2.59 -45.62
CA GLY A 139 -3.15 2.82 -47.05
C GLY A 139 -4.34 3.53 -47.71
N SER A 140 -4.30 3.61 -49.03
CA SER A 140 -5.33 4.29 -49.84
C SER A 140 -6.32 3.33 -50.50
N GLY A 141 -6.14 2.01 -50.35
CA GLY A 141 -7.07 1.01 -50.85
C GLY A 141 -8.42 1.01 -50.11
N GLY A 142 -9.48 0.53 -50.77
CA GLY A 142 -10.83 0.47 -50.18
C GLY A 142 -10.98 -0.49 -48.97
N ALA A 143 -9.99 -1.35 -48.73
CA ALA A 143 -9.92 -2.23 -47.57
C ALA A 143 -8.83 -1.81 -46.56
N GLN A 144 -8.27 -0.61 -46.72
CA GLN A 144 -7.20 -0.08 -45.89
C GLN A 144 -7.67 1.18 -45.15
N GLN A 145 -7.22 1.33 -43.92
CA GLN A 145 -7.53 2.50 -43.10
C GLN A 145 -6.61 3.68 -43.49
N PRO A 146 -7.07 4.94 -43.39
CA PRO A 146 -6.28 6.12 -43.75
C PRO A 146 -5.13 6.39 -42.78
N ARG A 147 -5.24 5.93 -41.53
CA ARG A 147 -4.26 6.13 -40.47
C ARG A 147 -4.37 5.04 -39.41
N SER A 148 -3.39 4.95 -38.52
CA SER A 148 -3.38 3.95 -37.45
C SER A 148 -4.41 4.30 -36.36
N SER A 149 -5.16 3.30 -35.92
CA SER A 149 -5.89 3.34 -34.65
C SER A 149 -4.92 3.11 -33.51
N LEU A 150 -5.05 3.84 -32.40
CA LEU A 150 -4.15 3.67 -31.25
C LEU A 150 -4.89 3.07 -30.07
N ARG A 151 -4.34 2.02 -29.47
CA ARG A 151 -4.86 1.42 -28.25
C ARG A 151 -3.91 1.70 -27.10
N TYR A 152 -4.45 2.24 -26.01
CA TYR A 152 -3.74 2.53 -24.77
C TYR A 152 -4.21 1.58 -23.68
N HIS A 153 -3.28 0.95 -22.96
CA HIS A 153 -3.55 0.14 -21.78
C HIS A 153 -3.24 0.96 -20.53
N LEU A 154 -4.25 1.21 -19.71
CA LEU A 154 -4.19 2.13 -18.58
C LEU A 154 -4.61 1.41 -17.29
N ARG A 155 -4.03 1.83 -16.17
CA ARG A 155 -4.36 1.33 -14.83
C ARG A 155 -4.60 2.50 -13.87
N PRO A 156 -5.71 2.55 -13.12
CA PRO A 156 -5.88 3.51 -12.04
C PRO A 156 -4.76 3.40 -11.01
N VAL A 157 -4.16 4.53 -10.61
CA VAL A 157 -3.07 4.55 -9.63
C VAL A 157 -3.57 4.00 -8.29
N GLY A 158 -2.83 3.06 -7.71
CA GLY A 158 -3.17 2.40 -6.44
C GLY A 158 -4.00 1.12 -6.56
N TYR A 159 -4.30 0.67 -7.79
CA TYR A 159 -5.04 -0.56 -8.07
C TYR A 159 -4.15 -1.60 -8.79
N GLY A 160 -4.61 -2.85 -8.82
CA GLY A 160 -3.95 -3.97 -9.51
C GLY A 160 -4.47 -4.21 -10.93
N PRO A 161 -3.97 -5.24 -11.63
CA PRO A 161 -4.34 -5.55 -13.02
C PRO A 161 -5.83 -5.80 -13.27
N THR A 162 -6.59 -6.18 -12.25
CA THR A 162 -8.04 -6.38 -12.33
C THR A 162 -8.82 -5.09 -12.51
N ALA A 163 -8.19 -3.92 -12.32
CA ALA A 163 -8.76 -2.60 -12.58
C ALA A 163 -8.25 -1.98 -13.90
N ASP A 164 -7.54 -2.76 -14.72
CA ASP A 164 -7.02 -2.28 -16.00
C ASP A 164 -8.16 -1.99 -16.98
N PHE A 165 -7.94 -0.98 -17.82
CA PHE A 165 -8.82 -0.67 -18.93
C PHE A 165 -8.03 -0.31 -20.19
N TYR A 166 -8.70 -0.44 -21.33
CA TYR A 166 -8.14 -0.17 -22.64
C TYR A 166 -8.94 0.94 -23.31
N LEU A 167 -8.24 1.94 -23.82
CA LEU A 167 -8.84 3.00 -24.61
C LEU A 167 -8.36 2.88 -26.06
N PHE A 168 -9.27 2.63 -26.97
CA PHE A 168 -9.05 2.75 -28.41
C PHE A 168 -9.38 4.18 -28.80
N ASN A 169 -8.40 4.87 -29.37
CA ASN A 169 -8.54 6.22 -29.90
C ASN A 169 -8.45 6.15 -31.43
N ASP A 170 -9.58 6.47 -32.07
CA ASP A 170 -9.76 6.29 -33.50
C ASP A 170 -10.10 7.61 -34.21
N HIS A 171 -9.66 7.72 -35.47
CA HIS A 171 -10.12 8.76 -36.40
C HIS A 171 -10.40 8.10 -37.75
N TYR A 172 -11.64 7.60 -37.85
CA TYR A 172 -12.13 6.82 -38.98
C TYR A 172 -12.17 7.65 -40.28
N LYS A 173 -12.18 6.97 -41.43
CA LYS A 173 -12.29 7.62 -42.74
C LYS A 173 -13.51 8.57 -42.82
N SER A 174 -13.25 9.83 -43.16
CA SER A 174 -14.23 10.88 -43.46
C SER A 174 -15.04 10.62 -44.74
N ASP A 175 -15.97 11.52 -45.08
CA ASP A 175 -16.85 11.44 -46.27
C ASP A 175 -17.87 10.28 -46.24
N ASP A 176 -18.92 10.34 -47.06
CA ASP A 176 -20.04 9.38 -47.04
C ASP A 176 -20.18 8.53 -48.31
N GLY A 177 -19.09 8.39 -49.08
CA GLY A 177 -19.07 7.51 -50.24
C GLY A 177 -19.06 6.04 -49.84
N SER A 178 -19.50 5.16 -50.74
CA SER A 178 -19.49 3.71 -50.49
C SER A 178 -18.08 3.15 -50.21
N ILE A 179 -17.04 3.78 -50.75
CA ILE A 179 -15.64 3.40 -50.48
C ILE A 179 -15.25 3.87 -49.06
N ASP A 180 -15.71 5.04 -48.64
CA ASP A 180 -15.42 5.58 -47.32
C ASP A 180 -16.03 4.70 -46.23
N GLN A 181 -17.29 4.29 -46.39
CA GLN A 181 -17.96 3.32 -45.51
C GLN A 181 -17.23 1.96 -45.45
N GLN A 182 -16.71 1.47 -46.59
CA GLN A 182 -15.91 0.23 -46.63
C GLN A 182 -14.60 0.37 -45.86
N ARG A 183 -13.93 1.52 -45.98
CA ARG A 183 -12.69 1.79 -45.27
C ARG A 183 -12.94 1.91 -43.77
N ARG A 184 -13.98 2.65 -43.34
CA ARG A 184 -14.39 2.69 -41.92
C ARG A 184 -14.64 1.30 -41.35
N ASN A 185 -15.31 0.43 -42.11
CA ASN A 185 -15.56 -0.93 -41.68
C ASN A 185 -14.27 -1.77 -41.56
N ALA A 186 -13.27 -1.55 -42.41
CA ALA A 186 -11.96 -2.20 -42.28
C ALA A 186 -11.23 -1.78 -41.00
N GLU A 187 -11.30 -0.50 -40.62
CA GLU A 187 -10.70 -0.02 -39.35
C GLU A 187 -11.45 -0.61 -38.15
N ALA A 188 -12.79 -0.62 -38.17
CA ALA A 188 -13.60 -1.22 -37.11
C ALA A 188 -13.29 -2.73 -36.94
N GLN A 189 -13.02 -3.44 -38.04
CA GLN A 189 -12.59 -4.84 -37.98
C GLN A 189 -11.22 -5.01 -37.32
N SER A 190 -10.26 -4.12 -37.61
CA SER A 190 -8.94 -4.10 -36.98
C SER A 190 -9.04 -3.84 -35.47
N VAL A 191 -9.77 -2.80 -35.09
CA VAL A 191 -10.05 -2.43 -33.69
C VAL A 191 -10.71 -3.58 -32.93
N ARG A 192 -11.78 -4.17 -33.48
CA ARG A 192 -12.48 -5.28 -32.82
C ARG A 192 -11.66 -6.56 -32.76
N THR A 193 -10.82 -6.85 -33.76
CA THR A 193 -9.88 -7.98 -33.68
C THR A 193 -8.92 -7.83 -32.50
N SER A 194 -8.40 -6.61 -32.29
CA SER A 194 -7.52 -6.30 -31.16
C SER A 194 -8.23 -6.38 -29.81
N ALA A 195 -9.47 -5.88 -29.72
CA ALA A 195 -10.25 -5.90 -28.50
C ALA A 195 -10.74 -7.31 -28.14
N ASP A 196 -11.22 -8.10 -29.11
CA ASP A 196 -11.64 -9.49 -28.88
C ASP A 196 -10.47 -10.38 -28.41
N ALA A 197 -9.24 -10.05 -28.83
CA ALA A 197 -8.04 -10.75 -28.39
C ALA A 197 -7.65 -10.47 -26.93
N LEU A 198 -8.24 -9.46 -26.27
CA LEU A 198 -8.06 -9.22 -24.84
C LEU A 198 -8.80 -10.26 -23.98
N GLY A 199 -9.83 -10.92 -24.54
CA GLY A 199 -10.67 -11.90 -23.84
C GLY A 199 -11.85 -11.27 -23.10
N ASP A 200 -12.72 -12.13 -22.57
CA ASP A 200 -13.89 -11.72 -21.79
C ASP A 200 -13.44 -11.03 -20.47
N GLY A 201 -14.22 -10.07 -19.97
CA GLY A 201 -13.88 -9.35 -18.74
C GLY A 201 -12.98 -8.12 -18.96
N ALA A 202 -12.68 -7.75 -20.21
CA ALA A 202 -11.87 -6.58 -20.52
C ALA A 202 -12.71 -5.29 -20.47
N HIS A 203 -12.29 -4.32 -19.64
CA HIS A 203 -12.86 -2.98 -19.66
C HIS A 203 -12.31 -2.21 -20.88
N VAL A 204 -13.14 -2.01 -21.91
CA VAL A 204 -12.72 -1.34 -23.15
C VAL A 204 -13.58 -0.13 -23.42
N ILE A 205 -12.92 0.98 -23.75
CA ILE A 205 -13.53 2.24 -24.20
C ILE A 205 -13.11 2.46 -25.66
N TYR A 206 -14.07 2.63 -26.56
CA TYR A 206 -13.86 3.01 -27.95
C TYR A 206 -14.23 4.48 -28.11
N ALA A 207 -13.21 5.32 -28.24
CA ALA A 207 -13.34 6.77 -28.30
C ALA A 207 -12.81 7.32 -29.63
N GLY A 208 -13.41 8.41 -30.11
CA GLY A 208 -12.88 9.14 -31.24
C GLY A 208 -13.92 9.68 -32.21
N ASP A 209 -13.39 10.34 -33.24
CA ASP A 209 -14.12 10.77 -34.42
C ASP A 209 -14.34 9.59 -35.36
N PHE A 210 -15.55 9.05 -35.35
CA PHE A 210 -15.95 7.90 -36.14
C PHE A 210 -16.41 8.27 -37.55
N ASN A 211 -16.62 9.56 -37.86
CA ASN A 211 -17.10 10.03 -39.17
C ASN A 211 -18.31 9.25 -39.73
N VAL A 212 -19.15 8.70 -38.85
CA VAL A 212 -20.27 7.81 -39.19
C VAL A 212 -21.60 8.56 -39.15
N TYR A 213 -22.41 8.42 -40.19
CA TYR A 213 -23.66 9.20 -40.31
C TYR A 213 -24.88 8.50 -39.73
N HIS A 214 -24.85 7.17 -39.64
CA HIS A 214 -26.00 6.38 -39.22
C HIS A 214 -25.59 5.08 -38.52
N SER A 215 -26.37 4.67 -37.52
CA SER A 215 -26.05 3.53 -36.68
C SER A 215 -26.11 2.19 -37.40
N ASP A 216 -26.79 2.06 -38.53
CA ASP A 216 -26.83 0.83 -39.33
C ASP A 216 -25.65 0.69 -40.31
N GLU A 217 -24.68 1.62 -40.31
CA GLU A 217 -23.47 1.48 -41.11
C GLU A 217 -22.65 0.25 -40.67
N PRO A 218 -22.08 -0.54 -41.61
CA PRO A 218 -21.34 -1.76 -41.27
C PRO A 218 -20.24 -1.58 -40.22
N MET A 219 -19.54 -0.44 -40.22
CA MET A 219 -18.52 -0.16 -39.20
C MET A 219 -19.11 -0.15 -37.80
N TYR A 220 -20.23 0.53 -37.59
CA TYR A 220 -20.83 0.71 -36.27
C TYR A 220 -21.40 -0.62 -35.78
N GLN A 221 -22.06 -1.34 -36.69
CA GLN A 221 -22.54 -2.70 -36.44
C GLN A 221 -21.40 -3.67 -36.13
N LYS A 222 -20.20 -3.48 -36.70
CA LYS A 222 -19.03 -4.29 -36.34
C LYS A 222 -18.58 -4.02 -34.91
N LEU A 223 -18.56 -2.76 -34.46
CA LEU A 223 -18.23 -2.43 -33.07
C LEU A 223 -19.22 -3.08 -32.08
N LEU A 224 -20.52 -3.00 -32.38
CA LEU A 224 -21.60 -3.56 -31.56
C LEU A 224 -21.78 -5.09 -31.67
N SER A 225 -21.04 -5.75 -32.56
CA SER A 225 -21.18 -7.19 -32.79
C SER A 225 -20.73 -8.01 -31.59
N ALA A 226 -21.47 -9.09 -31.31
CA ALA A 226 -21.20 -9.99 -30.20
C ALA A 226 -19.79 -10.60 -30.25
N GLY A 227 -19.15 -10.66 -29.08
CA GLY A 227 -17.78 -11.14 -28.88
C GLY A 227 -17.18 -10.50 -27.62
N PRO A 228 -15.97 -10.92 -27.21
CA PRO A 228 -15.36 -10.47 -25.96
C PRO A 228 -15.23 -8.95 -25.81
N GLY A 229 -14.96 -8.23 -26.90
CA GLY A 229 -14.87 -6.77 -26.86
C GLY A 229 -16.15 -6.04 -27.31
N GLN A 230 -17.33 -6.67 -27.29
CA GLN A 230 -18.56 -6.06 -27.80
C GLN A 230 -18.79 -4.65 -27.20
N ALA A 231 -18.95 -3.65 -28.07
CA ALA A 231 -19.23 -2.29 -27.64
C ALA A 231 -20.74 -2.05 -27.44
N PHE A 232 -21.06 -1.11 -26.56
CA PHE A 232 -22.39 -0.58 -26.29
C PHE A 232 -22.33 0.96 -26.27
N ASP A 233 -23.37 1.62 -26.78
CA ASP A 233 -23.53 3.07 -26.68
C ASP A 233 -24.14 3.43 -25.32
N PRO A 234 -23.42 4.10 -24.39
CA PRO A 234 -23.93 4.39 -23.04
C PRO A 234 -25.19 5.26 -23.02
N ILE A 235 -25.49 5.96 -24.12
CA ILE A 235 -26.68 6.81 -24.26
C ILE A 235 -27.74 6.23 -25.20
N ASP A 236 -27.56 4.99 -25.68
CA ASP A 236 -28.51 4.24 -26.52
C ASP A 236 -29.26 5.11 -27.54
N THR A 237 -28.52 5.78 -28.41
CA THR A 237 -29.08 6.71 -29.40
C THR A 237 -28.83 6.20 -30.82
N PRO A 238 -29.41 5.06 -31.25
CA PRO A 238 -29.32 4.62 -32.65
C PRO A 238 -30.17 5.51 -33.57
N GLY A 239 -29.75 5.61 -34.84
CA GLY A 239 -30.47 6.36 -35.86
C GLY A 239 -29.55 6.93 -36.93
N SER A 240 -30.12 7.78 -37.79
CA SER A 240 -29.34 8.63 -38.69
C SER A 240 -29.05 9.94 -37.97
N TRP A 241 -27.81 10.17 -37.55
CA TRP A 241 -27.43 11.25 -36.65
C TRP A 241 -27.38 12.63 -37.29
N SER A 242 -27.92 12.76 -38.50
CA SER A 242 -28.20 14.03 -39.14
C SER A 242 -29.62 14.51 -38.78
N GLY A 243 -29.79 15.83 -38.67
CA GLY A 243 -31.11 16.44 -38.51
C GLY A 243 -31.46 16.92 -37.11
N SER A 244 -32.51 17.75 -37.04
CA SER A 244 -32.83 18.50 -35.81
C SER A 244 -33.25 17.66 -34.59
N SER A 245 -33.60 16.39 -34.76
CA SER A 245 -33.93 15.48 -33.66
C SER A 245 -32.71 15.01 -32.87
N PHE A 246 -31.51 15.04 -33.47
CA PHE A 246 -30.26 14.56 -32.87
C PHE A 246 -29.38 15.69 -32.31
N LYS A 247 -29.91 16.92 -32.23
CA LYS A 247 -29.14 18.08 -31.76
C LYS A 247 -28.47 17.91 -30.41
N LEU A 248 -29.00 17.10 -29.50
CA LEU A 248 -28.37 16.84 -28.21
C LEU A 248 -27.02 16.11 -28.33
N VAL A 249 -26.82 15.37 -29.42
CA VAL A 249 -25.64 14.53 -29.65
C VAL A 249 -24.80 14.98 -30.84
N HIS A 250 -25.15 16.08 -31.52
CA HIS A 250 -24.28 16.62 -32.57
C HIS A 250 -22.95 17.10 -32.00
N THR A 251 -21.88 16.82 -32.72
CA THR A 251 -20.50 17.16 -32.35
C THR A 251 -19.77 17.92 -33.46
N GLN A 252 -20.18 17.80 -34.74
CA GLN A 252 -19.56 18.51 -35.87
C GLN A 252 -20.59 19.35 -36.67
N SER A 253 -20.31 20.58 -37.14
CA SER A 253 -19.19 21.48 -36.77
C SER A 253 -19.68 22.64 -35.88
N PRO A 254 -18.96 23.05 -34.82
CA PRO A 254 -19.37 24.14 -33.93
C PRO A 254 -19.37 25.52 -34.61
N ALA A 255 -18.90 25.65 -35.85
CA ALA A 255 -18.71 26.92 -36.54
C ALA A 255 -19.38 27.01 -37.91
N THR A 256 -19.77 28.23 -38.28
CA THR A 256 -20.27 28.58 -39.63
C THR A 256 -19.36 29.60 -40.34
N GLN A 257 -18.32 30.08 -39.67
CA GLN A 257 -17.33 31.02 -40.19
C GLN A 257 -15.95 30.56 -39.72
N PRO A 258 -14.91 30.64 -40.56
CA PRO A 258 -13.59 30.11 -40.22
C PRO A 258 -12.89 31.01 -39.19
N ALA A 259 -12.35 30.39 -38.14
CA ALA A 259 -11.47 31.02 -37.15
C ALA A 259 -9.98 30.77 -37.46
N PHE A 260 -9.66 29.63 -38.08
CA PHE A 260 -8.32 29.26 -38.52
C PHE A 260 -8.34 28.59 -39.90
N THR A 261 -7.17 28.45 -40.52
CA THR A 261 -7.06 27.86 -41.86
C THR A 261 -7.36 26.37 -41.80
N GLY A 262 -8.25 25.90 -42.67
CA GLY A 262 -8.57 24.46 -42.77
C GLY A 262 -9.66 23.96 -41.84
N GLN A 263 -10.28 24.82 -41.01
CA GLN A 263 -11.42 24.46 -40.16
C GLN A 263 -12.62 24.01 -41.00
N VAL A 264 -13.21 22.84 -40.68
CA VAL A 264 -14.46 22.38 -41.28
C VAL A 264 -15.64 23.23 -40.76
N LEU A 265 -16.49 23.71 -41.68
CA LEU A 265 -17.64 24.57 -41.41
C LEU A 265 -18.95 23.88 -41.82
N GLY A 266 -20.08 24.42 -41.35
CA GLY A 266 -21.41 23.92 -41.73
C GLY A 266 -22.45 24.09 -40.62
N GLY A 267 -21.99 24.40 -39.40
CA GLY A 267 -22.80 24.40 -38.19
C GLY A 267 -23.05 23.00 -37.65
N LEU A 268 -23.61 22.88 -36.44
CA LEU A 268 -23.76 21.59 -35.77
C LEU A 268 -24.93 20.80 -36.35
N ASN A 269 -24.62 19.67 -36.99
CA ASN A 269 -25.62 18.88 -37.69
C ASN A 269 -25.39 17.37 -37.69
N ASP A 270 -24.23 16.88 -37.23
CA ASP A 270 -23.89 15.44 -37.21
C ASP A 270 -23.25 15.01 -35.87
N ARG A 271 -23.46 13.75 -35.44
CA ARG A 271 -22.75 13.09 -34.31
C ARG A 271 -21.62 12.25 -34.89
N PHE A 272 -20.39 12.71 -34.73
CA PHE A 272 -19.21 11.96 -35.16
C PHE A 272 -18.31 11.49 -34.03
N ASP A 273 -18.38 12.13 -32.86
CA ASP A 273 -17.51 11.82 -31.74
C ASP A 273 -18.24 10.91 -30.74
N PHE A 274 -17.57 9.85 -30.30
CA PHE A 274 -18.17 8.78 -29.49
C PHE A 274 -17.27 8.41 -28.31
N GLN A 275 -17.92 7.85 -27.28
CA GLN A 275 -17.28 6.97 -26.31
C GLN A 275 -18.23 5.78 -26.13
N LEU A 276 -17.96 4.68 -26.86
CA LEU A 276 -18.64 3.40 -26.65
C LEU A 276 -17.85 2.59 -25.62
N VAL A 277 -18.50 1.68 -24.92
CA VAL A 277 -17.86 0.88 -23.86
C VAL A 277 -18.27 -0.58 -23.92
N THR A 278 -17.45 -1.47 -23.37
CA THR A 278 -17.86 -2.87 -23.19
C THR A 278 -18.88 -3.05 -22.06
N GLY A 279 -19.53 -4.21 -22.00
CA GLY A 279 -20.56 -4.51 -21.00
C GLY A 279 -20.01 -4.54 -19.57
N GLU A 280 -18.73 -4.88 -19.43
CA GLU A 280 -17.95 -4.86 -18.19
C GLU A 280 -17.84 -3.47 -17.57
N LEU A 281 -18.05 -2.41 -18.34
CA LEU A 281 -18.11 -1.03 -17.85
C LEU A 281 -19.55 -0.58 -17.58
N LEU A 282 -20.57 -1.44 -17.66
CA LEU A 282 -21.98 -1.06 -17.54
C LEU A 282 -22.76 -1.81 -16.44
N ASP A 283 -22.08 -2.65 -15.67
CA ASP A 283 -22.68 -3.46 -14.60
C ASP A 283 -22.78 -2.72 -13.26
N GLY A 284 -22.09 -1.58 -13.10
CA GLY A 284 -22.03 -0.81 -11.86
C GLY A 284 -21.01 -1.31 -10.83
N GLU A 285 -20.21 -2.33 -11.17
CA GLU A 285 -19.26 -2.98 -10.26
C GLU A 285 -17.82 -2.61 -10.60
N GLY A 286 -16.93 -2.52 -9.60
CA GLY A 286 -15.52 -2.24 -9.82
C GLY A 286 -15.26 -0.93 -10.57
N LEU A 287 -14.52 -1.01 -11.67
CA LEU A 287 -14.35 0.11 -12.62
C LEU A 287 -15.55 0.11 -13.57
N SER A 288 -16.40 1.12 -13.49
CA SER A 288 -17.64 1.14 -14.27
C SER A 288 -18.01 2.56 -14.73
N TYR A 289 -18.73 2.67 -15.84
CA TYR A 289 -19.28 3.94 -16.33
C TYR A 289 -20.33 4.48 -15.35
N LEU A 290 -20.22 5.78 -15.03
CA LEU A 290 -21.23 6.45 -14.24
C LEU A 290 -22.42 6.82 -15.11
N SER A 291 -23.54 6.13 -14.88
CA SER A 291 -24.80 6.39 -15.57
C SER A 291 -25.16 7.88 -15.58
N GLY A 292 -25.54 8.38 -16.76
CA GLY A 292 -25.90 9.79 -16.99
C GLY A 292 -24.72 10.77 -17.04
N SER A 293 -23.47 10.31 -17.01
CA SER A 293 -22.30 11.19 -17.10
C SER A 293 -21.88 11.53 -18.54
N TYR A 294 -22.19 10.68 -19.51
CA TYR A 294 -21.89 10.89 -20.93
C TYR A 294 -22.59 12.16 -21.44
N ARG A 295 -21.84 13.04 -22.11
CA ARG A 295 -22.37 14.27 -22.71
C ARG A 295 -21.44 14.86 -23.78
N VAL A 296 -22.04 15.58 -24.72
CA VAL A 296 -21.30 16.50 -25.60
C VAL A 296 -21.11 17.83 -24.87
N PHE A 297 -19.89 18.15 -24.49
CA PHE A 297 -19.58 19.34 -23.71
C PHE A 297 -19.96 20.63 -24.46
N GLY A 298 -20.65 21.54 -23.77
CA GLY A 298 -21.15 22.79 -24.34
C GLY A 298 -22.41 22.66 -25.20
N ASN A 299 -22.85 21.43 -25.55
CA ASN A 299 -24.06 21.19 -26.30
C ASN A 299 -25.17 20.59 -25.42
N ASN A 300 -26.26 21.34 -25.25
CA ASN A 300 -27.48 20.88 -24.56
C ASN A 300 -28.71 20.88 -25.50
N GLY A 301 -28.48 20.81 -26.82
CA GLY A 301 -29.53 20.77 -27.85
C GLY A 301 -30.22 22.10 -28.14
N THR A 302 -29.80 23.21 -27.52
CA THR A 302 -30.44 24.54 -27.71
C THR A 302 -29.93 25.33 -28.90
N HIS A 303 -28.75 25.00 -29.46
CA HIS A 303 -28.19 25.66 -30.65
C HIS A 303 -29.17 25.61 -31.83
N ALA A 304 -29.14 26.54 -32.77
CA ALA A 304 -29.96 26.43 -33.98
C ALA A 304 -29.38 25.34 -34.91
N TYR A 305 -30.24 24.50 -35.51
CA TYR A 305 -29.79 23.39 -36.37
C TYR A 305 -28.93 23.90 -37.55
N SER A 306 -27.79 23.24 -37.82
CA SER A 306 -26.81 23.66 -38.84
C SER A 306 -26.37 25.12 -38.67
N GLN A 307 -26.26 25.59 -37.43
CA GLN A 307 -25.66 26.88 -37.07
C GLN A 307 -24.55 26.68 -36.04
N ALA A 308 -23.77 27.73 -35.78
CA ALA A 308 -22.70 27.69 -34.81
C ALA A 308 -23.20 27.36 -33.39
N ILE A 309 -22.36 26.70 -32.58
CA ILE A 309 -22.66 26.32 -31.19
C ILE A 309 -23.00 27.54 -30.32
N THR A 310 -22.49 28.73 -30.68
CA THR A 310 -22.74 30.02 -30.03
C THR A 310 -24.19 30.50 -30.11
N THR A 311 -25.02 29.89 -30.95
CA THR A 311 -26.47 30.13 -30.95
C THR A 311 -27.20 29.43 -29.80
N GLY A 312 -26.54 28.49 -29.13
CA GLY A 312 -27.06 27.75 -27.98
C GLY A 312 -26.68 28.36 -26.64
N SER A 313 -26.97 27.61 -25.58
CA SER A 313 -26.76 28.02 -24.19
C SER A 313 -26.19 26.90 -23.30
N GLY A 314 -25.50 25.92 -23.88
CA GLY A 314 -25.00 24.75 -23.16
C GLY A 314 -23.76 25.01 -22.29
N ALA A 315 -23.11 26.16 -22.44
CA ALA A 315 -22.02 26.63 -21.59
C ALA A 315 -22.02 28.16 -21.53
N ALA A 316 -21.10 28.73 -20.73
CA ALA A 316 -20.89 30.17 -20.69
C ALA A 316 -20.51 30.72 -22.08
N PRO A 317 -20.93 31.94 -22.48
CA PRO A 317 -20.70 32.46 -23.82
C PRO A 317 -19.23 32.46 -24.27
N GLY A 318 -18.28 32.71 -23.36
CA GLY A 318 -16.85 32.63 -23.66
C GLY A 318 -16.37 31.22 -23.99
N VAL A 319 -16.94 30.20 -23.33
CA VAL A 319 -16.65 28.79 -23.61
C VAL A 319 -17.25 28.37 -24.95
N LEU A 320 -18.49 28.78 -25.26
CA LEU A 320 -19.12 28.50 -26.55
C LEU A 320 -18.36 29.18 -27.71
N ALA A 321 -17.86 30.40 -27.49
CA ALA A 321 -17.02 31.09 -28.47
C ALA A 321 -15.69 30.35 -28.70
N ALA A 322 -15.04 29.87 -27.63
CA ALA A 322 -13.82 29.07 -27.73
C ALA A 322 -14.06 27.75 -28.47
N LEU A 323 -15.15 27.04 -28.17
CA LEU A 323 -15.54 25.80 -28.86
C LEU A 323 -15.72 26.02 -30.38
N ALA A 324 -16.18 27.20 -30.80
CA ALA A 324 -16.32 27.52 -32.22
C ALA A 324 -15.01 27.97 -32.89
N SER A 325 -13.95 28.25 -32.13
CA SER A 325 -12.73 28.88 -32.65
C SER A 325 -11.47 28.03 -32.62
N VAL A 326 -11.44 26.95 -31.84
CA VAL A 326 -10.21 26.13 -31.68
C VAL A 326 -10.30 24.73 -32.29
N SER A 327 -11.51 24.25 -32.59
CA SER A 327 -11.76 22.96 -33.23
C SER A 327 -12.98 23.08 -34.16
N ASP A 328 -13.15 22.10 -35.03
CA ASP A 328 -14.35 21.82 -35.80
C ASP A 328 -15.20 20.67 -35.22
N HIS A 329 -14.86 20.17 -34.04
CA HIS A 329 -15.63 19.19 -33.27
C HIS A 329 -15.96 19.69 -31.85
N LEU A 330 -16.78 18.94 -31.13
CA LEU A 330 -17.08 19.18 -29.71
C LEU A 330 -16.57 18.02 -28.85
N PRO A 331 -16.11 18.29 -27.61
CA PRO A 331 -15.63 17.23 -26.73
C PRO A 331 -16.78 16.34 -26.25
N VAL A 332 -16.56 15.03 -26.24
CA VAL A 332 -17.43 14.05 -25.58
C VAL A 332 -16.81 13.65 -24.25
N VAL A 333 -17.56 13.82 -23.16
CA VAL A 333 -17.08 13.58 -21.79
C VAL A 333 -17.90 12.49 -21.14
N ALA A 334 -17.23 11.50 -20.53
CA ALA A 334 -17.85 10.49 -19.69
C ALA A 334 -17.04 10.35 -18.40
N ASP A 335 -17.74 10.01 -17.31
CA ASP A 335 -17.13 9.77 -16.02
C ASP A 335 -17.28 8.30 -15.61
N TYR A 336 -16.31 7.76 -14.86
CA TYR A 336 -16.25 6.36 -14.47
C TYR A 336 -15.94 6.25 -12.97
N GLN A 337 -16.60 5.36 -12.24
CA GLN A 337 -16.26 5.06 -10.85
C GLN A 337 -14.97 4.24 -10.78
N LEU A 338 -14.23 4.34 -9.67
CA LEU A 338 -13.13 3.42 -9.39
C LEU A 338 -13.62 2.18 -8.62
N PRO A 339 -12.89 1.06 -8.64
CA PRO A 339 -13.13 -0.03 -7.73
C PRO A 339 -13.04 0.38 -6.25
N ALA A 340 -13.62 -0.43 -5.35
CA ALA A 340 -13.48 -0.23 -3.92
C ALA A 340 -12.03 -0.45 -3.45
N ARG A 341 -11.69 0.05 -2.26
CA ARG A 341 -10.39 -0.23 -1.62
C ARG A 341 -10.60 -0.68 -0.19
N LEU A 342 -10.14 -1.89 0.13
CA LEU A 342 -10.21 -2.40 1.49
C LEU A 342 -9.19 -1.66 2.37
N SER A 343 -9.66 -0.99 3.41
CA SER A 343 -8.82 -0.42 4.46
C SER A 343 -9.25 -0.96 5.82
N VAL A 344 -8.28 -1.50 6.55
CA VAL A 344 -8.48 -2.11 7.87
C VAL A 344 -7.58 -1.39 8.88
N GLN A 345 -8.15 -1.01 10.00
CA GLN A 345 -7.42 -0.49 11.16
C GLN A 345 -7.71 -1.38 12.36
N VAL A 346 -6.66 -1.88 13.00
CA VAL A 346 -6.77 -2.71 14.20
C VAL A 346 -6.26 -1.91 15.39
N ALA A 347 -7.03 -1.87 16.47
CA ALA A 347 -6.61 -1.24 17.71
C ALA A 347 -5.41 -1.98 18.32
N ALA A 348 -4.67 -1.31 19.21
CA ALA A 348 -3.56 -1.92 19.91
C ALA A 348 -4.01 -3.20 20.63
N VAL A 349 -3.30 -4.30 20.38
CA VAL A 349 -3.56 -5.58 21.05
C VAL A 349 -2.95 -5.50 22.46
N PRO A 350 -3.71 -5.78 23.53
CA PRO A 350 -3.16 -5.92 24.86
C PRO A 350 -2.14 -7.07 24.90
N PRO A 351 -0.90 -6.84 25.36
CA PRO A 351 0.11 -7.89 25.38
C PRO A 351 -0.16 -8.93 26.49
N SER A 352 -0.91 -8.55 27.53
CA SER A 352 -1.47 -9.47 28.52
C SER A 352 -2.90 -9.10 28.91
N VAL A 353 -3.67 -10.10 29.32
CA VAL A 353 -5.07 -9.98 29.78
C VAL A 353 -5.32 -10.92 30.97
N PRO A 354 -6.14 -10.53 31.97
CA PRO A 354 -6.45 -11.41 33.09
C PRO A 354 -7.22 -12.67 32.64
N LEU A 355 -7.00 -13.78 33.36
CA LEU A 355 -7.73 -15.02 33.16
C LEU A 355 -9.24 -14.80 33.31
N GLY A 356 -10.02 -15.28 32.34
CA GLY A 356 -11.49 -15.14 32.33
C GLY A 356 -12.02 -13.74 32.04
N SER A 357 -11.16 -12.75 31.73
CA SER A 357 -11.60 -11.39 31.41
C SER A 357 -12.27 -11.26 30.03
N SER A 358 -13.17 -10.28 29.87
CA SER A 358 -13.82 -9.98 28.59
C SER A 358 -13.01 -8.96 27.78
N ALA A 359 -11.81 -9.34 27.33
CA ALA A 359 -10.95 -8.48 26.53
C ALA A 359 -11.31 -8.52 25.03
N THR A 360 -11.35 -7.36 24.37
CA THR A 360 -11.63 -7.23 22.94
C THR A 360 -10.63 -6.32 22.24
N VAL A 361 -10.44 -6.56 20.94
CA VAL A 361 -9.68 -5.72 20.01
C VAL A 361 -10.62 -5.19 18.95
N SER A 362 -10.63 -3.88 18.77
CA SER A 362 -11.45 -3.19 17.76
C SER A 362 -10.80 -3.30 16.38
N VAL A 363 -11.58 -3.70 15.38
CA VAL A 363 -11.21 -3.76 13.97
C VAL A 363 -12.16 -2.87 13.18
N VAL A 364 -11.66 -1.75 12.68
CA VAL A 364 -12.43 -0.82 11.85
C VAL A 364 -12.16 -1.13 10.39
N ILE A 365 -13.22 -1.45 9.65
CA ILE A 365 -13.17 -1.74 8.21
C ILE A 365 -13.88 -0.60 7.47
N GLN A 366 -13.24 -0.08 6.42
CA GLN A 366 -13.77 1.02 5.63
C GLN A 366 -13.45 0.85 4.15
N ASN A 367 -14.29 1.43 3.29
CA ASN A 367 -13.94 1.66 1.90
C ASN A 367 -12.97 2.86 1.82
N GLY A 368 -11.68 2.55 1.68
CA GLY A 368 -10.59 3.51 1.60
C GLY A 368 -10.34 4.05 0.19
N ALA A 369 -11.27 3.87 -0.75
CA ALA A 369 -11.17 4.45 -2.08
C ALA A 369 -11.28 5.97 -1.95
N SER A 370 -10.40 6.70 -2.61
CA SER A 370 -10.26 8.15 -2.42
C SER A 370 -11.42 8.95 -3.03
N ALA A 371 -12.70 8.62 -2.88
CA ALA A 371 -13.80 9.27 -3.62
C ALA A 371 -14.16 10.69 -3.15
N SER A 372 -14.68 11.52 -4.04
CA SER A 372 -15.28 12.82 -3.69
C SER A 372 -16.79 12.75 -3.45
N THR A 373 -17.44 11.71 -3.97
CA THR A 373 -18.85 11.38 -3.72
C THR A 373 -18.99 9.88 -3.53
N SER A 374 -20.13 9.44 -2.99
CA SER A 374 -20.42 8.00 -2.83
C SER A 374 -20.54 7.25 -4.17
N LEU A 375 -20.71 7.95 -5.29
CA LEU A 375 -20.72 7.36 -6.63
C LEU A 375 -19.31 7.26 -7.23
N GLY A 376 -18.31 7.95 -6.66
CA GLY A 376 -16.96 8.00 -7.25
C GLY A 376 -16.17 6.70 -7.13
N ALA A 377 -16.63 5.76 -6.30
CA ALA A 377 -16.10 4.42 -6.23
C ALA A 377 -17.19 3.40 -5.85
N ASP A 378 -16.97 2.17 -6.28
CA ASP A 378 -17.76 0.99 -5.98
C ASP A 378 -17.89 0.74 -4.46
N GLU A 379 -18.95 0.04 -4.03
CA GLU A 379 -19.07 -0.43 -2.66
C GLU A 379 -18.01 -1.49 -2.31
N LEU A 380 -17.58 -1.47 -1.05
CA LEU A 380 -16.71 -2.48 -0.49
C LEU A 380 -17.54 -3.57 0.18
N ASP A 381 -17.56 -4.76 -0.43
CA ASP A 381 -18.09 -5.98 0.13
C ASP A 381 -16.98 -6.78 0.79
N TYR A 382 -17.03 -6.91 2.12
CA TYR A 382 -15.98 -7.55 2.90
C TYR A 382 -16.49 -8.68 3.79
N THR A 383 -15.58 -9.61 4.10
CA THR A 383 -15.73 -10.62 5.14
C THR A 383 -14.55 -10.53 6.10
N LEU A 384 -14.84 -10.43 7.39
CA LEU A 384 -13.90 -10.52 8.51
C LEU A 384 -14.03 -11.90 9.15
N SER A 385 -12.94 -12.65 9.16
CA SER A 385 -12.82 -13.93 9.86
C SER A 385 -11.63 -13.91 10.81
N VAL A 386 -11.67 -14.76 11.83
CA VAL A 386 -10.58 -14.93 12.78
C VAL A 386 -10.27 -16.41 12.99
N SER A 387 -9.05 -16.71 13.40
CA SER A 387 -8.60 -18.07 13.73
C SER A 387 -7.79 -18.08 15.03
N GLY A 388 -7.48 -19.27 15.54
CA GLY A 388 -6.72 -19.46 16.78
C GLY A 388 -7.53 -19.09 18.04
N ASP A 389 -6.91 -18.36 18.95
CA ASP A 389 -7.47 -17.88 20.22
C ASP A 389 -8.26 -16.56 20.08
N LEU A 390 -8.74 -16.26 18.87
CA LEU A 390 -9.61 -15.12 18.59
C LEU A 390 -11.04 -15.60 18.31
N LEU A 391 -12.02 -14.85 18.80
CA LEU A 391 -13.44 -15.14 18.61
C LEU A 391 -14.14 -13.92 18.00
N GLY A 392 -15.04 -14.18 17.06
CA GLY A 392 -15.81 -13.14 16.38
C GLY A 392 -15.74 -13.27 14.86
N GLY A 393 -16.03 -12.18 14.18
CA GLY A 393 -16.12 -12.13 12.73
C GLY A 393 -17.22 -11.18 12.29
N GLY A 394 -17.35 -11.00 10.98
CA GLY A 394 -18.39 -10.18 10.42
C GLY A 394 -18.35 -10.16 8.90
N ALA A 395 -19.37 -9.59 8.30
CA ALA A 395 -19.37 -9.25 6.88
C ALA A 395 -20.19 -7.97 6.72
N GLY A 396 -19.99 -7.26 5.62
CA GLY A 396 -20.75 -6.06 5.33
C GLY A 396 -20.44 -5.50 3.94
N SER A 397 -21.24 -4.51 3.57
CA SER A 397 -21.11 -3.73 2.35
C SER A 397 -21.02 -2.24 2.71
N LEU A 398 -20.05 -1.52 2.15
CA LEU A 398 -19.77 -0.12 2.47
C LEU A 398 -19.58 0.71 1.21
N ALA A 399 -20.55 1.58 0.93
CA ALA A 399 -20.41 2.61 -0.10
C ALA A 399 -19.17 3.49 0.16
N ALA A 400 -18.62 4.08 -0.90
CA ALA A 400 -17.55 5.05 -0.76
C ALA A 400 -17.96 6.21 0.17
N LEU A 401 -17.02 6.70 0.98
CA LEU A 401 -17.21 7.73 2.02
C LEU A 401 -18.14 7.36 3.19
N ALA A 402 -18.66 6.13 3.25
CA ALA A 402 -19.37 5.66 4.43
C ALA A 402 -18.41 5.63 5.64
N PRO A 403 -18.89 5.93 6.87
CA PRO A 403 -18.09 5.72 8.07
C PRO A 403 -17.62 4.26 8.19
N GLY A 404 -16.40 4.06 8.65
CA GLY A 404 -15.87 2.72 8.92
C GLY A 404 -16.72 1.97 9.95
N VAL A 405 -16.88 0.67 9.74
CA VAL A 405 -17.63 -0.22 10.65
C VAL A 405 -16.66 -0.86 11.63
N ASN A 406 -16.97 -0.70 12.92
CA ASN A 406 -16.19 -1.28 14.01
C ASN A 406 -16.71 -2.69 14.36
N HIS A 407 -15.84 -3.68 14.20
CA HIS A 407 -16.03 -5.05 14.70
C HIS A 407 -15.22 -5.25 15.97
N GLN A 408 -15.80 -5.91 16.96
CA GLN A 408 -15.10 -6.31 18.18
C GLN A 408 -14.67 -7.76 18.06
N ILE A 409 -13.36 -7.99 18.06
CA ILE A 409 -12.78 -9.33 18.13
C ILE A 409 -12.47 -9.64 19.59
N THR A 410 -13.04 -10.71 20.12
CA THR A 410 -12.83 -11.13 21.50
C THR A 410 -11.56 -11.99 21.59
N LEU A 411 -10.73 -11.72 22.60
CA LEU A 411 -9.57 -12.54 22.94
C LEU A 411 -10.03 -13.72 23.80
N ASN A 412 -9.64 -14.96 23.46
CA ASN A 412 -9.98 -16.13 24.25
C ASN A 412 -9.12 -16.18 25.52
N THR A 413 -9.74 -15.85 26.66
CA THR A 413 -9.10 -15.79 27.98
C THR A 413 -9.48 -16.97 28.88
N ALA A 414 -10.02 -18.07 28.32
CA ALA A 414 -10.54 -19.18 29.12
C ALA A 414 -9.46 -20.01 29.85
N ALA A 415 -8.21 -19.92 29.39
CA ALA A 415 -7.08 -20.63 29.99
C ALA A 415 -5.83 -19.75 29.97
N ALA A 416 -5.04 -19.84 31.04
CA ALA A 416 -3.80 -19.08 31.18
C ALA A 416 -2.75 -19.49 30.13
N GLY A 417 -1.72 -18.66 29.96
CA GLY A 417 -0.60 -18.91 29.07
C GLY A 417 -0.64 -18.09 27.77
N ALA A 418 0.35 -18.35 26.92
CA ALA A 418 0.48 -17.72 25.61
C ALA A 418 -0.69 -18.08 24.68
N ARG A 419 -1.22 -17.08 23.98
CA ARG A 419 -2.33 -17.19 23.02
C ARG A 419 -1.95 -16.54 21.71
N SER A 420 -2.49 -17.05 20.61
CA SER A 420 -2.36 -16.39 19.32
C SER A 420 -3.52 -16.67 18.37
N GLY A 421 -3.67 -15.81 17.37
CA GLY A 421 -4.63 -16.00 16.30
C GLY A 421 -4.39 -15.05 15.15
N VAL A 422 -5.19 -15.17 14.10
CA VAL A 422 -5.06 -14.31 12.91
C VAL A 422 -6.39 -13.62 12.65
N ILE A 423 -6.34 -12.31 12.43
CA ILE A 423 -7.44 -11.53 11.86
C ILE A 423 -7.27 -11.54 10.34
N THR A 424 -8.29 -11.99 9.61
CA THR A 424 -8.32 -11.96 8.15
C THR A 424 -9.51 -11.16 7.68
N VAL A 425 -9.27 -10.14 6.85
CA VAL A 425 -10.34 -9.41 6.14
C VAL A 425 -10.13 -9.60 4.65
N THR A 426 -11.15 -10.12 3.97
CA THR A 426 -11.18 -10.27 2.51
C THR A 426 -12.24 -9.38 1.90
N SER A 427 -12.01 -8.89 0.69
CA SER A 427 -12.99 -8.24 -0.16
C SER A 427 -13.31 -9.11 -1.36
N ALA A 428 -14.59 -9.17 -1.74
CA ALA A 428 -15.05 -9.80 -2.97
C ALA A 428 -15.41 -8.79 -4.07
N SER A 429 -15.38 -7.47 -3.79
CA SER A 429 -15.70 -6.44 -4.78
C SER A 429 -14.77 -6.52 -5.99
N GLN A 430 -15.34 -6.35 -7.19
CA GLN A 430 -14.62 -6.45 -8.45
C GLN A 430 -13.49 -5.43 -8.51
N GLY A 431 -12.28 -5.88 -8.84
CA GLY A 431 -11.12 -4.99 -8.99
C GLY A 431 -10.64 -4.31 -7.69
N ALA A 432 -11.12 -4.73 -6.52
CA ALA A 432 -10.81 -4.06 -5.27
C ALA A 432 -9.31 -3.95 -4.98
N ALA A 433 -8.86 -2.76 -4.58
CA ALA A 433 -7.49 -2.57 -4.11
C ALA A 433 -7.30 -3.18 -2.71
N THR A 434 -6.12 -3.78 -2.51
CA THR A 434 -5.72 -4.46 -1.26
C THR A 434 -6.78 -5.43 -0.72
N PRO A 435 -7.30 -6.36 -1.55
CA PRO A 435 -8.51 -7.14 -1.23
C PRO A 435 -8.32 -8.17 -0.11
N LEU A 436 -7.11 -8.31 0.44
CA LEU A 436 -6.79 -9.19 1.55
C LEU A 436 -5.95 -8.42 2.57
N PHE A 437 -6.37 -8.48 3.82
CA PHE A 437 -5.62 -8.04 4.98
C PHE A 437 -5.51 -9.21 5.95
N THR A 438 -4.30 -9.52 6.41
CA THR A 438 -4.05 -10.51 7.46
C THR A 438 -3.19 -9.88 8.55
N LEU A 439 -3.60 -10.02 9.80
CA LEU A 439 -2.84 -9.58 10.96
C LEU A 439 -2.76 -10.71 11.98
N PRO A 440 -1.58 -11.33 12.15
CA PRO A 440 -1.35 -12.23 13.25
C PRO A 440 -1.25 -11.46 14.58
N ILE A 441 -1.81 -12.04 15.64
CA ILE A 441 -1.94 -11.46 16.98
C ILE A 441 -1.43 -12.47 18.00
N SER A 442 -0.68 -12.00 18.99
CA SER A 442 -0.31 -12.77 20.19
C SER A 442 -0.55 -11.97 21.47
N PHE A 443 -0.90 -12.67 22.56
CA PHE A 443 -1.14 -12.11 23.88
C PHE A 443 -0.99 -13.19 24.97
N VAL A 444 -0.81 -12.80 26.23
CA VAL A 444 -0.75 -13.72 27.38
C VAL A 444 -2.02 -13.64 28.21
N VAL A 445 -2.59 -14.78 28.61
CA VAL A 445 -3.72 -14.84 29.53
C VAL A 445 -3.22 -15.19 30.94
N GLY A 446 -3.70 -14.45 31.94
CA GLY A 446 -3.30 -14.65 33.34
C GLY A 446 -1.97 -13.98 33.70
N GLY A 447 -1.43 -13.12 32.83
CA GLY A 447 -0.18 -12.38 33.08
C GLY A 447 -0.44 -10.98 33.63
N GLY A 448 -0.77 -10.85 34.91
CA GLY A 448 -0.84 -9.53 35.55
C GLY A 448 0.54 -8.91 35.86
N GLY A 449 1.62 -9.69 35.78
CA GLY A 449 2.99 -9.23 35.96
C GLY A 449 3.49 -8.32 34.82
N SER A 450 4.48 -7.48 35.13
CA SER A 450 5.11 -6.62 34.13
C SER A 450 5.82 -7.48 33.08
N LEU A 451 5.49 -7.27 31.81
CA LEU A 451 6.13 -8.02 30.73
C LEU A 451 7.56 -7.53 30.53
N VAL A 452 8.52 -8.45 30.61
CA VAL A 452 9.94 -8.18 30.35
C VAL A 452 10.38 -9.03 29.17
N ARG A 453 11.09 -8.41 28.22
CA ARG A 453 11.76 -9.15 27.14
C ARG A 453 12.98 -9.84 27.71
N VAL A 454 12.99 -11.17 27.64
CA VAL A 454 14.09 -12.03 28.12
C VAL A 454 14.51 -13.01 27.03
N THR A 455 15.71 -13.59 27.15
CA THR A 455 16.11 -14.73 26.33
C THR A 455 15.30 -15.95 26.76
N VAL A 456 14.48 -16.45 25.85
CA VAL A 456 13.59 -17.60 26.05
C VAL A 456 14.35 -18.89 25.73
N ALA A 457 15.09 -18.89 24.63
CA ALA A 457 15.89 -20.02 24.17
C ALA A 457 17.09 -19.54 23.36
N LYS A 458 18.14 -20.36 23.26
CA LYS A 458 19.28 -20.11 22.39
C LYS A 458 20.02 -21.39 21.99
N ASP A 459 20.77 -21.30 20.91
CA ASP A 459 21.80 -22.26 20.52
C ASP A 459 23.00 -21.49 19.97
N ASP A 460 24.04 -21.40 20.80
CA ASP A 460 25.37 -20.87 20.48
C ASP A 460 26.38 -22.02 20.25
N PHE A 461 25.88 -23.24 20.07
CA PHE A 461 26.65 -24.48 19.91
C PHE A 461 27.53 -24.91 21.09
N ASP A 462 27.65 -24.08 22.12
CA ASP A 462 28.40 -24.35 23.35
C ASP A 462 27.48 -24.69 24.53
N ALA A 463 26.45 -23.87 24.76
CA ALA A 463 25.58 -23.92 25.93
C ALA A 463 24.12 -23.58 25.54
N PRO A 464 23.41 -24.49 24.86
CA PRO A 464 22.04 -24.25 24.42
C PRO A 464 21.08 -24.08 25.61
N LEU A 465 20.14 -23.16 25.47
CA LEU A 465 19.03 -22.91 26.40
C LEU A 465 17.71 -23.24 25.70
N GLY A 466 16.84 -24.03 26.33
CA GLY A 466 15.51 -24.32 25.80
C GLY A 466 15.48 -25.15 24.50
N ARG A 467 16.63 -25.59 23.96
CA ARG A 467 16.70 -26.45 22.76
C ARG A 467 16.19 -27.86 23.09
N THR A 468 15.07 -28.24 22.49
CA THR A 468 14.43 -29.56 22.64
C THR A 468 14.81 -30.55 21.54
N GLY A 469 15.36 -30.06 20.42
CA GLY A 469 15.83 -30.91 19.33
C GLY A 469 16.81 -30.21 18.39
N PHE A 470 17.69 -31.01 17.78
CA PHE A 470 18.56 -30.60 16.69
C PHE A 470 18.73 -31.78 15.73
N SER A 471 18.62 -31.53 14.43
CA SER A 471 18.97 -32.51 13.40
C SER A 471 19.51 -31.84 12.14
N GLN A 472 20.37 -32.54 11.41
CA GLN A 472 20.89 -32.07 10.13
C GLN A 472 21.00 -33.21 9.13
N THR A 473 20.93 -32.87 7.85
CA THR A 473 21.26 -33.74 6.71
C THR A 473 21.98 -32.90 5.66
N PRO A 474 23.18 -33.27 5.20
CA PRO A 474 23.94 -34.47 5.56
C PRO A 474 24.38 -34.54 7.04
N ALA A 475 24.69 -35.75 7.51
CA ALA A 475 25.19 -35.94 8.87
C ALA A 475 26.58 -35.30 9.04
N PRO A 476 26.99 -34.90 10.27
CA PRO A 476 28.33 -34.35 10.48
C PRO A 476 29.42 -35.30 9.98
N GLY A 477 30.39 -34.75 9.24
CA GLY A 477 31.48 -35.50 8.62
C GLY A 477 31.12 -36.26 7.35
N ALA A 478 29.94 -36.00 6.74
CA ALA A 478 29.53 -36.65 5.50
C ALA A 478 30.40 -36.28 4.29
N TYR A 479 30.97 -35.07 4.28
CA TYR A 479 31.80 -34.58 3.19
C TYR A 479 33.23 -35.12 3.31
N THR A 480 33.72 -35.71 2.23
CA THR A 480 35.09 -36.25 2.13
C THR A 480 36.08 -35.22 1.54
N SER A 481 35.56 -34.25 0.79
CA SER A 481 36.32 -33.12 0.25
C SER A 481 36.65 -32.12 1.36
N PRO A 482 37.91 -31.65 1.46
CA PRO A 482 38.30 -30.62 2.41
C PRO A 482 37.81 -29.22 2.00
N ALA A 483 37.10 -29.06 0.88
CA ALA A 483 36.51 -27.80 0.44
C ALA A 483 35.00 -27.74 0.69
N SER A 484 34.40 -28.80 1.24
CA SER A 484 32.94 -28.95 1.32
C SER A 484 32.48 -29.16 2.76
N GLY A 485 31.32 -28.58 3.11
CA GLY A 485 30.87 -28.57 4.49
C GLY A 485 29.41 -28.20 4.70
N PHE A 486 28.76 -28.88 5.65
CA PHE A 486 27.45 -28.52 6.21
C PHE A 486 27.35 -29.08 7.64
N GLN A 487 27.95 -28.40 8.61
CA GLN A 487 28.00 -28.86 10.00
C GLN A 487 28.48 -27.77 10.95
N VAL A 488 28.44 -28.09 12.24
CA VAL A 488 29.14 -27.33 13.28
C VAL A 488 30.65 -27.58 13.18
N TYR A 489 31.44 -26.51 13.13
CA TYR A 489 32.89 -26.48 13.17
C TYR A 489 33.38 -25.72 14.40
N GLN A 490 34.62 -26.00 14.80
CA GLN A 490 35.32 -25.31 15.87
C GLN A 490 36.82 -25.43 15.65
N ALA A 491 37.53 -24.30 15.73
CA ALA A 491 38.99 -24.26 15.62
C ALA A 491 39.65 -25.16 16.68
N ASP A 492 40.75 -25.82 16.34
CA ASP A 492 41.50 -26.78 17.18
C ASP A 492 40.73 -28.03 17.69
N VAL A 493 39.43 -28.14 17.41
CA VAL A 493 38.58 -29.28 17.80
C VAL A 493 38.17 -30.10 16.58
N SER A 494 37.77 -29.43 15.49
CA SER A 494 37.37 -30.10 14.26
C SER A 494 38.57 -30.71 13.55
N GLY A 495 38.47 -31.97 13.10
CA GLY A 495 39.59 -32.65 12.43
C GLY A 495 39.99 -32.02 11.09
N SER A 496 39.07 -31.33 10.42
CA SER A 496 39.30 -30.49 9.25
C SER A 496 38.18 -29.45 9.16
N ILE A 497 38.51 -28.25 8.71
CA ILE A 497 37.57 -27.17 8.42
C ILE A 497 37.81 -26.73 6.97
N PRO A 498 36.76 -26.59 6.14
CA PRO A 498 36.92 -26.07 4.79
C PRO A 498 37.60 -24.70 4.76
N PHE A 499 38.58 -24.55 3.85
CA PHE A 499 39.39 -23.34 3.78
C PHE A 499 38.56 -22.07 3.55
N ALA A 500 37.52 -22.11 2.72
CA ALA A 500 36.67 -20.94 2.48
C ALA A 500 35.93 -20.44 3.75
N LEU A 501 35.73 -21.29 4.75
CA LEU A 501 35.05 -20.91 6.00
C LEU A 501 35.98 -20.18 6.98
N VAL A 502 37.30 -20.38 6.90
CA VAL A 502 38.26 -19.87 7.89
C VAL A 502 39.20 -18.87 7.27
N ASP A 503 39.46 -17.80 7.99
CA ASP A 503 40.47 -16.79 7.67
C ASP A 503 41.67 -16.99 8.60
N GLN A 504 42.78 -17.42 8.00
CA GLN A 504 44.06 -17.69 8.65
C GLN A 504 45.15 -16.72 8.18
N SER A 505 44.79 -15.61 7.52
CA SER A 505 45.75 -14.64 6.96
C SER A 505 46.64 -14.02 8.05
N ALA A 506 46.08 -13.83 9.25
CA ALA A 506 46.79 -13.39 10.45
C ALA A 506 47.28 -14.54 11.37
N ASP A 507 47.02 -15.80 11.03
CA ASP A 507 47.26 -16.98 11.89
C ASP A 507 48.06 -18.08 11.19
N GLY A 508 49.31 -17.76 10.84
CA GLY A 508 50.25 -18.73 10.31
C GLY A 508 50.10 -19.06 8.81
N PHE A 509 49.11 -18.50 8.11
CA PHE A 509 48.93 -18.67 6.66
C PHE A 509 48.71 -17.35 5.90
N PRO A 510 49.73 -16.46 5.77
CA PRO A 510 49.58 -15.13 5.15
C PRO A 510 49.27 -15.12 3.64
N ALA A 511 49.17 -16.28 3.00
CA ALA A 511 48.75 -16.42 1.61
C ALA A 511 47.25 -16.74 1.48
N ASP A 512 46.55 -16.84 2.61
CA ASP A 512 45.11 -16.96 2.65
C ASP A 512 44.46 -15.66 2.13
N VAL A 513 43.49 -15.81 1.23
CA VAL A 513 42.82 -14.72 0.53
C VAL A 513 41.31 -14.74 0.72
N GLN A 514 40.80 -15.67 1.52
CA GLN A 514 39.37 -15.90 1.69
C GLN A 514 39.07 -16.56 3.03
N GLY A 515 38.02 -16.09 3.70
CA GLY A 515 37.55 -16.69 4.93
C GLY A 515 36.50 -15.83 5.62
N VAL A 516 35.56 -16.48 6.30
CA VAL A 516 34.54 -15.80 7.09
C VAL A 516 34.93 -15.76 8.57
N ILE A 517 35.55 -16.82 9.07
CA ILE A 517 35.88 -16.97 10.50
C ILE A 517 37.37 -16.74 10.74
N ASN A 518 37.72 -15.62 11.34
CA ASN A 518 39.06 -15.39 11.87
C ASN A 518 39.34 -16.34 13.05
N THR A 519 40.09 -17.41 12.81
CA THR A 519 40.35 -18.45 13.82
C THR A 519 41.28 -18.00 14.94
N ALA A 520 42.03 -16.90 14.76
CA ALA A 520 42.80 -16.29 15.84
C ALA A 520 41.94 -15.50 16.84
N ALA A 521 40.73 -15.10 16.43
CA ALA A 521 39.81 -14.31 17.25
C ALA A 521 38.60 -15.13 17.76
N LYS A 522 38.13 -16.11 16.99
CA LYS A 522 36.98 -16.96 17.31
C LYS A 522 37.42 -18.40 17.60
N SER A 523 37.16 -18.88 18.82
CA SER A 523 37.57 -20.22 19.31
C SER A 523 36.41 -21.12 19.73
N ASP A 524 35.22 -20.56 19.88
CA ASP A 524 33.95 -21.26 20.09
C ASP A 524 33.42 -21.86 18.78
N ALA A 525 32.39 -22.70 18.88
CA ALA A 525 31.82 -23.39 17.73
C ALA A 525 30.93 -22.48 16.86
N TRP A 526 30.76 -22.82 15.59
CA TRP A 526 29.85 -22.15 14.65
C TRP A 526 29.34 -23.13 13.61
N PHE A 527 28.25 -22.82 12.92
CA PHE A 527 27.79 -23.64 11.81
C PHE A 527 28.32 -23.07 10.49
N GLY A 528 28.92 -23.93 9.66
CA GLY A 528 29.50 -23.55 8.38
C GLY A 528 28.89 -24.31 7.21
N VAL A 529 28.72 -23.60 6.10
CA VAL A 529 28.22 -24.12 4.83
C VAL A 529 29.12 -23.69 3.68
N THR A 530 29.52 -24.64 2.84
CA THR A 530 30.25 -24.42 1.58
C THR A 530 30.16 -25.66 0.69
N ASP A 531 30.04 -25.48 -0.62
CA ASP A 531 30.11 -26.55 -1.63
C ASP A 531 29.29 -27.80 -1.22
N THR A 532 27.99 -27.59 -0.99
CA THR A 532 27.08 -28.67 -0.59
C THR A 532 26.68 -29.54 -1.78
N VAL A 533 26.88 -29.06 -3.01
CA VAL A 533 26.57 -29.74 -4.28
C VAL A 533 27.77 -30.58 -4.74
N ASN A 534 27.91 -31.77 -4.14
CA ASN A 534 28.93 -32.73 -4.55
C ASN A 534 28.44 -34.19 -4.45
N ASN A 535 29.31 -35.13 -4.82
CA ASN A 535 28.98 -36.56 -4.85
C ASN A 535 28.70 -37.17 -3.46
N ASP A 536 29.06 -36.49 -2.36
CA ASP A 536 28.83 -36.96 -0.99
C ASP A 536 27.42 -36.59 -0.50
N ASN A 537 26.76 -35.62 -1.15
CA ASN A 537 25.40 -35.21 -0.84
C ASN A 537 24.39 -35.64 -1.92
N LEU A 538 23.88 -36.87 -1.77
CA LEU A 538 22.92 -37.48 -2.71
C LEU A 538 21.53 -36.78 -2.73
N ASN A 539 21.27 -35.80 -1.86
CA ASN A 539 20.01 -35.06 -1.80
C ASN A 539 19.99 -33.85 -2.77
N GLY A 540 20.44 -34.07 -4.00
CA GLY A 540 20.52 -33.00 -5.01
C GLY A 540 21.44 -31.85 -4.63
N GLY A 541 22.35 -32.04 -3.67
CA GLY A 541 23.32 -31.04 -3.23
C GLY A 541 22.83 -30.02 -2.21
N SER A 542 21.65 -30.18 -1.60
CA SER A 542 21.16 -29.28 -0.53
C SER A 542 21.40 -29.87 0.86
N GLY A 543 21.80 -29.02 1.81
CA GLY A 543 21.83 -29.30 3.24
C GLY A 543 20.58 -28.75 3.94
N GLU A 544 20.08 -29.46 4.95
CA GLU A 544 18.99 -29.02 5.82
C GLU A 544 19.38 -29.23 7.29
N ALA A 545 19.21 -28.21 8.13
CA ALA A 545 19.36 -28.29 9.57
C ALA A 545 18.14 -27.73 10.27
N THR A 546 17.71 -28.36 11.36
CA THR A 546 16.53 -27.97 12.14
C THR A 546 16.85 -27.89 13.62
N TRP A 547 16.32 -26.86 14.28
CA TRP A 547 16.40 -26.63 15.72
C TRP A 547 15.00 -26.50 16.29
N ALA A 548 14.66 -27.27 17.31
CA ALA A 548 13.42 -27.12 18.04
C ALA A 548 13.70 -26.52 19.42
N PHE A 549 12.91 -25.53 19.81
CA PHE A 549 13.03 -24.81 21.08
C PHE A 549 11.69 -24.80 21.82
N ASP A 550 11.73 -24.96 23.14
CA ASP A 550 10.59 -24.68 24.02
C ASP A 550 10.45 -23.16 24.21
N VAL A 551 9.29 -22.64 23.85
CA VAL A 551 8.94 -21.22 23.95
C VAL A 551 7.58 -21.02 24.65
N SER A 552 7.10 -22.06 25.33
CA SER A 552 5.73 -22.16 25.87
C SER A 552 5.33 -21.10 26.89
N ASP A 553 6.29 -20.46 27.54
CA ASP A 553 6.08 -19.44 28.55
C ASP A 553 6.29 -18.00 28.05
N ALA A 554 6.45 -17.80 26.74
CA ALA A 554 6.73 -16.50 26.15
C ALA A 554 5.85 -16.17 24.93
N THR A 555 5.65 -14.87 24.70
CA THR A 555 4.99 -14.30 23.51
C THR A 555 5.85 -13.22 22.87
N GLY A 556 5.42 -12.63 21.75
CA GLY A 556 6.18 -11.55 21.10
C GLY A 556 7.61 -11.95 20.77
N LEU A 557 7.77 -13.20 20.29
CA LEU A 557 9.07 -13.81 20.08
C LEU A 557 9.84 -13.06 18.99
N GLU A 558 11.14 -12.92 19.18
CA GLU A 558 12.09 -12.41 18.18
C GLU A 558 13.23 -13.41 18.05
N VAL A 559 13.59 -13.74 16.81
CA VAL A 559 14.74 -14.59 16.50
C VAL A 559 15.86 -13.71 15.99
N SER A 560 17.01 -13.81 16.64
CA SER A 560 18.27 -13.21 16.23
C SER A 560 19.26 -14.29 15.85
N ILE A 561 19.98 -14.12 14.73
CA ILE A 561 21.05 -15.03 14.29
C ILE A 561 22.21 -14.18 13.79
N ASP A 562 23.42 -14.49 14.20
CA ASP A 562 24.63 -13.88 13.67
C ASP A 562 25.02 -14.58 12.37
N MET A 563 25.08 -13.85 11.27
CA MET A 563 25.34 -14.41 9.94
C MET A 563 26.49 -13.67 9.26
N ALA A 564 27.27 -14.40 8.48
CA ALA A 564 28.34 -13.86 7.65
C ALA A 564 28.50 -14.69 6.38
N ALA A 565 28.98 -14.06 5.31
CA ALA A 565 29.20 -14.72 4.04
C ALA A 565 30.35 -14.07 3.27
N MET A 566 31.05 -14.86 2.46
CA MET A 566 32.07 -14.40 1.53
C MET A 566 32.14 -15.33 0.33
N GLY A 567 32.03 -14.79 -0.88
CA GLY A 567 32.05 -15.57 -2.12
C GLY A 567 31.56 -14.77 -3.32
N ASP A 568 31.62 -15.42 -4.48
CA ASP A 568 31.05 -15.04 -5.77
C ASP A 568 29.81 -15.89 -6.08
N PHE A 569 28.67 -15.55 -5.47
CA PHE A 569 27.50 -16.42 -5.45
C PHE A 569 26.69 -16.40 -6.75
N GLU A 570 25.93 -17.46 -7.06
CA GLU A 570 25.04 -17.51 -8.22
C GLU A 570 23.57 -17.25 -7.92
N ALA A 571 22.96 -16.30 -8.65
CA ALA A 571 21.55 -15.96 -8.47
C ALA A 571 20.54 -16.94 -9.12
N THR A 572 20.95 -17.69 -10.15
CA THR A 572 20.00 -18.47 -10.97
C THR A 572 20.58 -19.77 -11.52
N GLY A 573 19.69 -20.70 -11.90
CA GLY A 573 20.04 -21.95 -12.57
C GLY A 573 20.24 -23.11 -11.61
N VAL A 574 20.86 -24.19 -12.11
CA VAL A 574 21.15 -25.38 -11.30
C VAL A 574 22.29 -25.16 -10.29
N ASN A 575 23.01 -24.05 -10.43
CA ASN A 575 24.10 -23.63 -9.56
C ASN A 575 23.66 -22.56 -8.55
N ALA A 576 22.37 -22.18 -8.53
CA ALA A 576 21.95 -21.07 -7.67
C ALA A 576 22.23 -21.33 -6.18
N ASP A 577 22.86 -20.37 -5.53
CA ASP A 577 23.14 -20.39 -4.10
C ASP A 577 21.95 -19.93 -3.30
N ALA A 578 21.69 -20.63 -2.19
CA ALA A 578 20.57 -20.32 -1.33
C ALA A 578 20.86 -20.72 0.12
N PHE A 579 20.49 -19.85 1.06
CA PHE A 579 20.58 -20.04 2.50
C PHE A 579 19.29 -19.50 3.12
N HIS A 580 18.25 -20.34 3.10
CA HIS A 580 16.91 -19.94 3.54
C HIS A 580 16.63 -20.41 4.96
N TRP A 581 16.29 -19.47 5.83
CA TRP A 581 15.75 -19.75 7.14
C TRP A 581 14.23 -19.71 7.10
N ALA A 582 13.61 -20.69 7.75
CA ALA A 582 12.19 -20.78 7.96
C ALA A 582 11.87 -21.13 9.41
N TYR A 583 10.66 -20.82 9.87
CA TYR A 583 10.17 -21.20 11.19
C TYR A 583 8.83 -21.94 11.11
N SER A 584 8.57 -22.79 12.10
CA SER A 584 7.30 -23.47 12.33
C SER A 584 6.94 -23.33 13.81
N MET A 585 5.67 -23.04 14.12
CA MET A 585 5.15 -22.99 15.48
C MET A 585 4.27 -24.22 15.71
N ASP A 586 4.57 -25.03 16.73
CA ASP A 586 3.80 -26.22 17.11
C ASP A 586 3.50 -27.21 15.95
N GLY A 587 4.43 -27.33 15.00
CA GLY A 587 4.30 -28.21 13.83
C GLY A 587 3.42 -27.65 12.70
N ALA A 588 3.07 -26.37 12.72
CA ALA A 588 2.44 -25.68 11.60
C ALA A 588 3.35 -25.68 10.34
N PRO A 589 2.79 -25.45 9.13
CA PRO A 589 3.62 -25.33 7.93
C PRO A 589 4.68 -24.23 8.06
N PHE A 590 5.91 -24.55 7.66
CA PHE A 590 7.04 -23.62 7.71
C PHE A 590 6.74 -22.31 6.95
N GLN A 591 7.02 -21.19 7.61
CA GLN A 591 6.97 -19.83 7.05
C GLN A 591 8.40 -19.30 6.89
N PRO A 592 8.67 -18.44 5.89
CA PRO A 592 9.97 -17.80 5.75
C PRO A 592 10.33 -16.97 6.99
N LEU A 593 11.61 -17.01 7.38
CA LEU A 593 12.19 -16.22 8.46
C LEU A 593 13.23 -15.23 7.90
N PHE A 594 14.23 -15.77 7.21
CA PHE A 594 15.22 -15.00 6.46
C PHE A 594 15.43 -15.64 5.09
N ILE A 595 15.43 -14.83 4.04
CA ILE A 595 15.55 -15.30 2.65
C ILE A 595 16.82 -14.69 2.06
N SER A 596 17.77 -15.54 1.66
CA SER A 596 18.93 -15.10 0.90
C SER A 596 18.58 -14.69 -0.53
N SER A 597 19.32 -13.73 -1.07
CA SER A 597 19.30 -13.36 -2.49
C SER A 597 20.70 -12.91 -2.94
N VAL A 598 21.00 -13.02 -4.22
CA VAL A 598 22.30 -12.64 -4.79
C VAL A 598 22.11 -11.44 -5.73
N ASP A 599 22.98 -10.43 -5.62
CA ASP A 599 23.02 -9.30 -6.57
C ASP A 599 24.06 -9.55 -7.66
N GLY A 600 23.63 -10.19 -8.75
CA GLY A 600 24.45 -10.54 -9.93
C GLY A 600 24.97 -9.37 -10.78
N SER A 601 24.93 -8.15 -10.25
CA SER A 601 25.32 -6.93 -10.95
C SER A 601 26.30 -6.05 -10.18
N SER A 602 26.74 -6.52 -9.00
CA SER A 602 27.56 -5.76 -8.07
C SER A 602 28.75 -6.56 -7.56
N SER A 603 29.70 -5.87 -6.91
CA SER A 603 30.82 -6.50 -6.22
C SER A 603 30.90 -5.98 -4.79
N ALA A 604 31.40 -6.81 -3.87
CA ALA A 604 31.60 -6.47 -2.47
C ALA A 604 33.06 -6.53 -2.06
N LEU A 605 33.44 -5.66 -1.12
CA LEU A 605 34.75 -5.66 -0.48
C LEU A 605 34.70 -6.46 0.82
N TYR A 606 35.63 -7.40 0.97
CA TYR A 606 35.83 -8.23 2.16
C TYR A 606 37.19 -7.91 2.76
N THR A 607 37.28 -7.79 4.08
CA THR A 607 38.54 -7.44 4.77
C THR A 607 38.97 -8.61 5.65
N LEU A 608 40.10 -9.23 5.32
CA LEU A 608 40.66 -10.35 6.08
C LEU A 608 41.32 -9.88 7.39
N ALA A 609 41.70 -10.84 8.22
CA ALA A 609 42.21 -10.64 9.57
C ALA A 609 43.52 -9.84 9.63
N ASP A 610 44.37 -9.96 8.61
CA ASP A 610 45.60 -9.18 8.44
C ASP A 610 45.38 -7.78 7.85
N GLY A 611 44.14 -7.47 7.46
CA GLY A 611 43.72 -6.19 6.90
C GLY A 611 43.76 -6.14 5.37
N ASP A 612 44.13 -7.23 4.69
CA ASP A 612 44.04 -7.30 3.23
C ASP A 612 42.57 -7.25 2.79
N VAL A 613 42.33 -6.58 1.67
CA VAL A 613 40.98 -6.35 1.13
C VAL A 613 40.83 -7.04 -0.22
N THR A 614 39.85 -7.92 -0.32
CA THR A 614 39.50 -8.66 -1.54
C THR A 614 38.15 -8.17 -2.06
N SER A 615 38.04 -8.01 -3.38
CA SER A 615 36.77 -7.72 -4.06
C SER A 615 36.28 -8.99 -4.75
N LEU A 616 35.06 -9.42 -4.44
CA LEU A 616 34.39 -10.52 -5.15
C LEU A 616 33.08 -10.01 -5.74
N ASP A 617 32.70 -10.57 -6.88
CA ASP A 617 31.44 -10.26 -7.56
C ASP A 617 30.27 -10.95 -6.84
N ASP A 618 29.05 -10.57 -7.19
CA ASP A 618 27.81 -11.27 -6.83
C ASP A 618 27.61 -11.53 -5.32
N PRO A 619 27.59 -10.47 -4.48
CA PRO A 619 27.46 -10.61 -3.03
C PRO A 619 26.09 -11.14 -2.59
N LEU A 620 26.11 -11.89 -1.48
CA LEU A 620 24.93 -12.42 -0.82
C LEU A 620 24.24 -11.36 0.06
N PHE A 621 22.93 -11.24 -0.09
CA PHE A 621 22.04 -10.47 0.77
C PHE A 621 21.14 -11.41 1.55
N MET A 622 20.72 -10.97 2.73
CA MET A 622 19.73 -11.66 3.56
C MET A 622 18.59 -10.70 3.89
N ALA A 623 17.37 -11.06 3.46
CA ALA A 623 16.16 -10.31 3.73
C ALA A 623 15.40 -10.92 4.91
N ASP A 624 14.90 -10.08 5.82
CA ASP A 624 13.93 -10.50 6.83
C ASP A 624 12.54 -10.79 6.22
N ALA A 625 11.61 -11.28 7.04
CA ALA A 625 10.23 -11.54 6.63
C ALA A 625 9.46 -10.28 6.18
N GLN A 626 10.00 -9.08 6.42
CA GLN A 626 9.43 -7.78 6.03
C GLN A 626 10.07 -7.24 4.73
N GLY A 627 11.06 -7.93 4.17
CA GLY A 627 11.74 -7.58 2.93
C GLY A 627 12.90 -6.61 3.08
N ALA A 628 13.34 -6.30 4.30
CA ALA A 628 14.54 -5.50 4.52
C ALA A 628 15.79 -6.35 4.30
N ALA A 629 16.57 -6.05 3.25
CA ALA A 629 17.76 -6.80 2.87
C ALA A 629 19.05 -6.19 3.42
N VAL A 630 19.93 -7.03 3.98
CA VAL A 630 21.28 -6.67 4.43
C VAL A 630 22.30 -7.45 3.60
N GLN A 631 23.29 -6.76 3.03
CA GLN A 631 24.44 -7.42 2.41
C GLN A 631 25.27 -8.09 3.50
N LEU A 632 25.48 -9.40 3.38
CA LEU A 632 26.38 -10.13 4.26
C LEU A 632 27.84 -9.90 3.84
N ASN A 633 28.73 -9.88 4.81
CA ASN A 633 30.17 -9.81 4.59
C ASN A 633 30.90 -10.82 5.48
N ASN A 634 32.24 -10.80 5.49
CA ASN A 634 33.06 -11.71 6.28
C ASN A 634 33.18 -11.30 7.77
N VAL A 635 32.19 -10.57 8.29
CA VAL A 635 32.05 -10.24 9.71
C VAL A 635 30.66 -10.68 10.15
N MET A 636 30.57 -11.35 11.30
CA MET A 636 29.28 -11.78 11.87
C MET A 636 28.38 -10.58 12.16
N GLN A 637 27.21 -10.56 11.51
CA GLN A 637 26.19 -9.54 11.64
C GLN A 637 24.93 -10.14 12.26
N THR A 638 24.43 -9.55 13.35
CA THR A 638 23.17 -9.98 13.97
C THR A 638 21.96 -9.53 13.16
N LEU A 639 21.20 -10.46 12.61
CA LEU A 639 19.91 -10.20 11.95
C LEU A 639 18.79 -10.64 12.88
N THR A 640 17.79 -9.77 13.08
CA THR A 640 16.66 -10.02 14.00
C THR A 640 15.33 -9.87 13.28
N THR A 641 14.41 -10.81 13.48
CA THR A 641 13.03 -10.70 12.99
C THR A 641 12.03 -11.22 14.02
N ALA A 642 10.83 -10.64 14.03
CA ALA A 642 9.76 -11.06 14.94
C ALA A 642 9.03 -12.29 14.41
N ILE A 643 8.68 -13.20 15.32
CA ILE A 643 7.78 -14.32 15.03
C ILE A 643 6.35 -13.88 15.36
N PRO A 644 5.47 -13.80 14.36
CA PRO A 644 4.12 -13.29 14.55
C PRO A 644 3.16 -14.26 15.24
N SER A 645 3.59 -15.49 15.55
CA SER A 645 2.79 -16.52 16.21
C SER A 645 3.27 -16.79 17.64
N ALA A 646 2.35 -17.22 18.51
CA ALA A 646 2.69 -17.80 19.80
C ALA A 646 2.45 -19.31 19.76
N GLY A 647 3.14 -20.04 20.64
CA GLY A 647 3.02 -21.49 20.72
C GLY A 647 3.94 -22.07 21.78
N SER A 648 4.02 -23.39 21.82
CA SER A 648 4.85 -24.12 22.79
C SER A 648 6.22 -24.51 22.27
N GLN A 649 6.33 -24.80 20.97
CA GLN A 649 7.56 -25.21 20.32
C GLN A 649 7.81 -24.39 19.06
N LEU A 650 8.93 -23.68 19.03
CA LEU A 650 9.45 -23.00 17.84
C LEU A 650 10.46 -23.93 17.16
N THR A 651 10.20 -24.31 15.91
CA THR A 651 11.16 -25.03 15.07
C THR A 651 11.74 -24.08 14.03
N LEU A 652 13.05 -23.88 14.05
CA LEU A 652 13.80 -23.19 12.99
C LEU A 652 14.37 -24.21 12.01
N ARG A 653 14.42 -23.84 10.73
CA ARG A 653 15.03 -24.65 9.68
C ARG A 653 15.90 -23.79 8.79
N LEU A 654 17.15 -24.20 8.59
CA LEU A 654 18.02 -23.73 7.52
C LEU A 654 17.97 -24.76 6.38
N THR A 655 17.66 -24.30 5.17
CA THR A 655 17.92 -25.04 3.94
C THR A 655 19.00 -24.30 3.17
N ALA A 656 20.11 -24.98 2.88
CA ALA A 656 21.25 -24.40 2.20
C ALA A 656 21.63 -25.16 0.94
N ARG A 657 22.14 -24.45 -0.05
CA ARG A 657 22.73 -24.97 -1.28
C ARG A 657 23.85 -24.03 -1.69
N SER A 658 25.04 -24.57 -1.92
CA SER A 658 26.13 -23.89 -2.64
C SER A 658 26.96 -24.88 -3.43
N ASP A 659 27.56 -24.46 -4.54
CA ASP A 659 28.32 -25.35 -5.43
C ASP A 659 29.76 -24.91 -5.74
N GLY A 660 30.14 -23.70 -5.36
CA GLY A 660 31.52 -23.24 -5.41
C GLY A 660 32.31 -23.47 -4.13
N GLN A 661 33.59 -23.79 -4.32
CA GLN A 661 34.56 -24.01 -3.23
C GLN A 661 35.03 -22.69 -2.58
N GLY A 662 34.61 -21.55 -3.13
CA GLY A 662 34.88 -20.20 -2.62
C GLY A 662 33.63 -19.51 -2.08
N GLU A 663 32.52 -20.22 -1.90
CA GLU A 663 31.29 -19.65 -1.35
C GLU A 663 31.12 -20.12 0.08
N ALA A 664 31.43 -19.23 1.01
CA ALA A 664 31.30 -19.50 2.43
C ALA A 664 30.09 -18.77 3.01
N TYR A 665 29.24 -19.52 3.71
CA TYR A 665 28.23 -18.98 4.62
C TYR A 665 28.46 -19.58 6.00
N ALA A 666 28.50 -18.72 7.01
CA ALA A 666 28.63 -19.12 8.39
C ALA A 666 27.59 -18.39 9.24
N PHE A 667 27.12 -19.07 10.29
CA PHE A 667 26.28 -18.42 11.27
C PHE A 667 26.54 -18.95 12.68
N ASP A 668 26.14 -18.15 13.65
CA ASP A 668 26.26 -18.43 15.07
C ASP A 668 25.14 -17.75 15.88
N ASN A 669 25.08 -18.03 17.19
CA ASN A 669 24.25 -17.34 18.17
C ASN A 669 22.77 -17.27 17.80
N ILE A 670 22.13 -18.41 17.54
CA ILE A 670 20.66 -18.45 17.45
C ILE A 670 20.11 -18.03 18.81
N THR A 671 19.48 -16.86 18.90
CA THR A 671 18.90 -16.32 20.13
C THR A 671 17.43 -16.04 19.92
N ILE A 672 16.58 -16.58 20.78
CA ILE A 672 15.15 -16.33 20.79
C ILE A 672 14.83 -15.51 22.03
N THR A 673 14.37 -14.28 21.84
CA THR A 673 13.84 -13.45 22.93
C THR A 673 12.33 -13.43 22.89
N GLY A 674 11.69 -13.15 24.02
CA GLY A 674 10.24 -13.07 24.12
C GLY A 674 9.81 -12.34 25.37
N LEU A 675 8.56 -11.91 25.37
CA LEU A 675 7.89 -11.31 26.51
C LEU A 675 7.41 -12.42 27.44
N ARG A 676 7.93 -12.40 28.67
CA ARG A 676 7.43 -13.21 29.78
C ARG A 676 6.77 -12.30 30.81
N ALA A 677 5.68 -12.78 31.41
CA ALA A 677 5.16 -12.17 32.62
C ALA A 677 6.12 -12.50 33.77
N ILE A 678 6.67 -11.46 34.39
CA ILE A 678 7.42 -11.61 35.64
C ILE A 678 6.50 -11.14 36.76
N TYR A 679 6.14 -12.08 37.63
CA TYR A 679 5.32 -11.82 38.81
C TYR A 679 6.22 -11.47 39.99
N ALA A 680 5.68 -10.75 40.97
CA ALA A 680 6.34 -10.59 42.24
C ALA A 680 6.55 -11.97 42.89
N GLU A 681 7.60 -12.10 43.70
CA GLU A 681 7.93 -13.35 44.39
C GLU A 681 6.75 -13.84 45.25
N ALA A 682 6.01 -12.91 45.85
CA ALA A 682 4.85 -13.18 46.70
C ALA A 682 3.48 -13.06 46.00
N ASP A 683 3.46 -12.91 44.68
CA ASP A 683 2.25 -13.04 43.86
C ASP A 683 2.11 -14.53 43.50
N PHE A 684 1.45 -15.27 44.39
CA PHE A 684 1.38 -16.73 44.40
C PHE A 684 0.29 -17.26 43.46
N ASP A 685 -0.78 -16.51 43.24
CA ASP A 685 -1.79 -16.86 42.24
C ASP A 685 -1.51 -16.26 40.84
N GLU A 686 -0.43 -15.49 40.74
CA GLU A 686 0.11 -14.90 39.52
C GLU A 686 -0.89 -13.96 38.82
N ASP A 687 -1.78 -13.34 39.57
CA ASP A 687 -2.79 -12.42 39.05
C ASP A 687 -2.27 -11.00 38.79
N GLY A 688 -1.01 -10.75 39.16
CA GLY A 688 -0.30 -9.47 39.03
C GLY A 688 -0.40 -8.55 40.24
N ALA A 689 -1.15 -8.93 41.26
CA ALA A 689 -1.20 -8.25 42.55
C ALA A 689 -0.46 -9.08 43.61
N VAL A 690 -0.03 -8.41 44.68
CA VAL A 690 0.38 -9.08 45.92
C VAL A 690 -0.61 -8.63 46.98
N ASP A 691 -1.64 -9.44 47.22
CA ASP A 691 -2.80 -9.06 48.02
C ASP A 691 -3.25 -10.14 49.03
N GLU A 692 -4.52 -10.10 49.44
CA GLU A 692 -5.07 -11.04 50.43
C GLU A 692 -5.27 -12.45 49.89
N ALA A 693 -5.41 -12.63 48.58
CA ALA A 693 -5.47 -13.93 47.93
C ALA A 693 -4.12 -14.67 48.10
N ASP A 694 -3.01 -13.96 47.91
CA ASP A 694 -1.67 -14.49 48.14
C ASP A 694 -1.43 -14.82 49.63
N LEU A 695 -1.86 -13.93 50.52
CA LEU A 695 -1.76 -14.21 51.96
C LEU A 695 -2.55 -15.47 52.33
N ALA A 696 -3.71 -15.69 51.70
CA ALA A 696 -4.50 -16.89 51.90
C ALA A 696 -3.77 -18.14 51.40
N ALA A 697 -3.10 -18.08 50.24
CA ALA A 697 -2.28 -19.17 49.71
C ALA A 697 -1.14 -19.52 50.69
N TRP A 698 -0.33 -18.54 51.11
CA TRP A 698 0.72 -18.73 52.11
C TRP A 698 0.17 -19.34 53.42
N SER A 699 -0.92 -18.76 53.96
CA SER A 699 -1.46 -19.21 55.26
C SER A 699 -2.02 -20.63 55.21
N THR A 700 -2.50 -21.07 54.05
CA THR A 700 -3.03 -22.43 53.84
C THR A 700 -1.92 -23.48 53.84
N HIS A 701 -0.72 -23.08 53.43
CA HIS A 701 0.41 -23.96 53.18
C HIS A 701 1.58 -23.76 54.16
N PHE A 702 1.41 -22.93 55.18
CA PHE A 702 2.42 -22.71 56.21
C PHE A 702 2.97 -24.03 56.79
N SER A 703 4.30 -24.10 56.94
CA SER A 703 5.07 -25.30 57.33
C SER A 703 5.10 -26.45 56.30
N THR A 704 4.75 -26.20 55.04
CA THR A 704 4.93 -27.18 53.95
C THR A 704 6.40 -27.21 53.53
N THR A 705 6.94 -28.40 53.28
CA THR A 705 8.30 -28.62 52.75
C THR A 705 8.22 -29.23 51.35
N GLY A 706 9.13 -28.86 50.46
CA GLY A 706 9.02 -29.14 49.03
C GLY A 706 7.94 -28.29 48.36
N ALA A 707 7.76 -27.06 48.86
CA ALA A 707 6.72 -26.16 48.40
C ALA A 707 7.03 -25.59 47.01
N LEU A 708 5.96 -25.21 46.31
CA LEU A 708 6.01 -24.44 45.08
C LEU A 708 5.65 -22.99 45.38
N LYS A 709 6.02 -22.06 44.49
CA LYS A 709 5.61 -20.65 44.58
C LYS A 709 4.10 -20.49 44.79
N SER A 710 3.27 -21.22 44.05
CA SER A 710 1.80 -21.16 44.20
C SER A 710 1.26 -21.66 45.54
N GLN A 711 2.13 -22.30 46.34
CA GLN A 711 1.85 -22.72 47.70
C GLN A 711 2.40 -21.74 48.74
N GLY A 712 2.93 -20.59 48.34
CA GLY A 712 3.39 -19.56 49.25
C GLY A 712 4.90 -19.56 49.53
N ASP A 713 5.71 -20.29 48.76
CA ASP A 713 7.19 -20.24 48.81
C ASP A 713 7.68 -19.07 47.96
N ALA A 714 7.88 -17.91 48.59
CA ALA A 714 8.24 -16.67 47.93
C ALA A 714 9.74 -16.54 47.72
N ASP A 715 10.59 -17.05 48.62
CA ASP A 715 12.05 -16.95 48.45
C ASP A 715 12.69 -18.16 47.75
N ALA A 716 11.87 -19.14 47.35
CA ALA A 716 12.22 -20.31 46.57
C ALA A 716 13.24 -21.22 47.27
N ASP A 717 13.25 -21.24 48.61
CA ASP A 717 14.10 -22.13 49.39
C ASP A 717 13.48 -23.54 49.59
N GLY A 718 12.23 -23.71 49.15
CA GLY A 718 11.52 -24.97 49.12
C GLY A 718 10.69 -25.23 50.37
N ASP A 719 10.49 -24.27 51.27
CA ASP A 719 9.49 -24.35 52.32
C ASP A 719 8.53 -23.14 52.35
N VAL A 720 7.54 -23.16 53.26
CA VAL A 720 6.59 -22.05 53.43
C VAL A 720 6.63 -21.62 54.88
N ASP A 721 7.35 -20.55 55.17
CA ASP A 721 7.64 -20.14 56.53
C ASP A 721 7.54 -18.60 56.74
N GLY A 722 8.19 -18.09 57.78
CA GLY A 722 8.18 -16.66 58.09
C GLY A 722 9.00 -15.80 57.12
N ALA A 723 9.98 -16.38 56.40
CA ALA A 723 10.77 -15.72 55.37
C ALA A 723 9.89 -15.36 54.17
N ASP A 724 9.00 -16.27 53.74
CA ASP A 724 8.05 -16.00 52.66
C ASP A 724 7.04 -14.92 53.03
N LEU A 725 6.52 -14.97 54.26
CA LEU A 725 5.62 -13.94 54.76
C LEU A 725 6.31 -12.56 54.76
N LEU A 726 7.61 -12.51 55.04
CA LEU A 726 8.40 -11.27 54.96
C LEU A 726 8.60 -10.80 53.52
N VAL A 727 8.68 -11.69 52.54
CA VAL A 727 8.66 -11.32 51.11
C VAL A 727 7.29 -10.76 50.74
N TRP A 728 6.20 -11.45 51.11
CA TRP A 728 4.83 -10.97 50.90
C TRP A 728 4.58 -9.61 51.56
N GLN A 729 4.97 -9.39 52.81
CA GLN A 729 4.81 -8.10 53.49
C GLN A 729 5.59 -6.97 52.80
N ARG A 730 6.74 -7.28 52.19
CA ARG A 730 7.56 -6.30 51.46
C ARG A 730 7.00 -5.98 50.08
N GLN A 731 6.38 -6.96 49.44
CA GLN A 731 5.86 -6.84 48.07
C GLN A 731 4.37 -6.53 48.01
N ARG A 732 3.63 -6.66 49.13
CA ARG A 732 2.22 -6.29 49.25
C ARG A 732 2.06 -4.86 48.78
N SER A 733 1.37 -4.73 47.66
CA SER A 733 0.97 -3.46 47.14
C SER A 733 -0.28 -3.07 47.91
N ASP A 734 -0.15 -2.30 49.00
CA ASP A 734 -1.27 -1.50 49.46
C ASP A 734 -1.58 -0.49 48.35
N ALA A 735 -2.38 -0.88 47.36
CA ALA A 735 -3.04 0.11 46.53
C ALA A 735 -3.77 1.04 47.52
N PRO A 736 -3.45 2.35 47.57
CA PRO A 736 -4.39 3.27 48.17
C PRO A 736 -5.64 3.05 47.35
N GLY A 737 -6.69 2.54 47.98
CA GLY A 737 -7.97 2.40 47.31
C GLY A 737 -8.20 3.69 46.54
N ILE A 738 -8.46 3.55 45.23
CA ILE A 738 -9.15 4.61 44.52
C ILE A 738 -10.44 4.77 45.31
N SER A 739 -10.40 5.72 46.24
CA SER A 739 -11.56 6.34 46.80
C SER A 739 -12.18 6.95 45.56
N VAL A 740 -13.14 6.23 44.95
CA VAL A 740 -14.17 6.87 44.18
C VAL A 740 -14.75 7.85 45.18
N ALA A 741 -14.33 9.11 45.08
CA ALA A 741 -15.01 10.20 45.73
C ALA A 741 -16.42 10.12 45.17
N THR A 742 -17.29 9.39 45.88
CA THR A 742 -18.72 9.64 45.78
C THR A 742 -18.82 11.14 45.94
N THR A 743 -19.31 11.80 44.90
CA THR A 743 -19.57 13.22 44.92
C THR A 743 -20.57 13.47 46.04
N VAL A 744 -20.05 13.74 47.24
CA VAL A 744 -20.79 14.41 48.29
C VAL A 744 -21.16 15.74 47.66
N PRO A 745 -22.46 16.06 47.47
CA PRO A 745 -22.83 17.36 46.96
C PRO A 745 -22.38 18.39 48.00
N GLU A 746 -21.29 19.12 47.73
CA GLU A 746 -20.95 20.25 48.56
C GLU A 746 -22.08 21.29 48.43
N PRO A 747 -22.60 21.83 49.56
CA PRO A 747 -23.53 22.94 49.48
C PRO A 747 -22.77 24.13 48.89
N SER A 748 -23.20 24.55 47.71
CA SER A 748 -22.73 25.73 46.96
C SER A 748 -22.17 26.82 47.89
N GLY A 749 -20.86 27.09 47.76
CA GLY A 749 -20.08 28.01 48.58
C GLY A 749 -20.57 29.47 48.63
N LEU A 750 -21.70 29.80 48.00
CA LEU A 750 -22.39 31.09 48.18
C LEU A 750 -23.12 31.20 49.53
N ALA A 751 -23.54 30.10 50.17
CA ALA A 751 -24.26 30.16 51.44
C ALA A 751 -23.32 30.40 52.65
N ALA A 752 -22.10 29.84 52.62
CA ALA A 752 -21.10 30.01 53.68
C ALA A 752 -20.43 31.40 53.67
N LEU A 753 -20.31 32.03 52.50
CA LEU A 753 -19.75 33.39 52.38
C LEU A 753 -20.74 34.47 52.86
N LEU A 754 -22.06 34.25 52.71
CA LEU A 754 -23.11 35.15 53.21
C LEU A 754 -23.33 35.03 54.73
N ALA A 755 -23.13 33.84 55.32
CA ALA A 755 -23.19 33.65 56.77
C ALA A 755 -21.98 34.25 57.51
N ALA A 756 -20.79 34.24 56.89
CA ALA A 756 -19.59 34.84 57.47
C ALA A 756 -19.60 36.38 57.49
N MET A 757 -20.25 37.04 56.51
CA MET A 757 -20.37 38.51 56.50
C MET A 757 -21.47 39.05 57.42
N ALA A 758 -22.44 38.21 57.84
CA ALA A 758 -23.46 38.59 58.82
C ALA A 758 -22.98 38.44 60.28
N ALA A 759 -22.01 37.56 60.55
CA ALA A 759 -21.48 37.32 61.89
C ALA A 759 -20.40 38.33 62.35
N LEU A 760 -19.87 39.17 61.46
CA LEU A 760 -18.85 40.19 61.77
C LEU A 760 -19.42 41.58 62.13
N ARG A 761 -20.74 41.72 62.31
CA ARG A 761 -21.39 43.01 62.66
C ARG A 761 -22.03 43.10 64.05
N THR A 762 -21.86 42.12 64.93
CA THR A 762 -22.39 42.21 66.30
C THR A 762 -21.37 41.74 67.33
N PHE A 763 -21.09 42.61 68.31
CA PHE A 763 -20.21 42.47 69.48
C PHE A 763 -18.71 42.73 69.21
N ALA A 764 -18.02 43.71 69.81
CA ALA A 764 -18.39 44.61 70.90
C ALA A 764 -17.43 45.82 70.94
N ARG A 765 -17.96 46.98 71.35
CA ARG A 765 -17.16 48.07 71.95
C ARG A 765 -16.66 47.62 73.33
N PRO A 766 -15.55 48.21 73.81
CA PRO A 766 -15.68 48.94 75.07
C PRO A 766 -15.05 50.34 75.02
N ALA A 767 -15.38 51.10 76.07
CA ALA A 767 -15.30 52.54 76.19
C ALA A 767 -13.90 53.11 76.51
N ALA A 768 -13.68 54.32 75.98
CA ALA A 768 -13.06 55.52 76.59
C ALA A 768 -11.83 55.40 77.52
N CYS A 769 -10.75 56.13 77.19
CA CYS A 769 -10.31 57.29 77.98
C CYS A 769 -9.36 58.22 77.19
N LYS A 770 -9.36 59.51 77.57
CA LYS A 770 -8.78 60.71 76.94
C LYS A 770 -7.27 60.89 77.16
N PHE A 771 -6.57 61.59 76.25
CA PHE A 771 -5.88 62.90 76.43
C PHE A 771 -5.02 63.24 75.17
N GLN A 772 -5.33 64.31 74.41
CA GLN A 772 -4.54 65.57 74.22
C GLN A 772 -3.00 65.37 74.12
N ILE A 773 -2.25 65.91 73.15
CA ILE A 773 -1.96 67.34 72.86
C ILE A 773 -1.26 67.49 71.47
N ASN A 774 -1.66 68.55 70.74
CA ASN A 774 -1.02 69.46 69.77
C ASN A 774 0.34 69.23 69.06
N ASN A 775 0.39 69.92 67.89
CA ASN A 775 1.53 70.46 67.10
C ASN A 775 2.26 69.44 66.21
N SER A 776 2.53 69.68 64.93
CA SER A 776 2.66 70.93 64.14
C SER A 776 2.31 70.67 62.68
#